data_AF-A0A5E5PK06-F1
#
_entry.id   AF-A0A5E5PK06-F1
#
_cell.length_a   1.000
_cell.length_b   1.000
_cell.length_c   1.000
_cell.angle_alpha   90.00
_cell.angle_beta   90.00
_cell.angle_gamma   90.00
#
_symmetry.space_group_name_H-M   'P 1'
#
loop_
_entity.id
_entity.type
_entity.pdbx_description
1 polymer ?
#
loop_
_entity_poly.entity_id
_entity_poly.type
_entity_poly.pdbx_seq_one_letter_code
_entity_poly.pdbx_strand_id
1 'polypeptide(L)'
;MNPTSFNASFIRIPLLSIALIALTNTAIAGGSINGHSIMDDYLKDKASTSAVALSTSKLSTSITINNNALVFNRGATDVDNDDFDKKFSFAKTLTSIRNSSGATTNSTDTQLLNSLLNTLKVSSKTNGFVEMDLQKREEKVSLSAMSPTAIFNRFDLSASNGEHCGEYRVVYHKNNGGRFFLIFESQYPNPEPSKGKQGCFAVADFWQKIGDMSKTDALAQLEKFFYKGLVHKGVKLPAAINFANYTHGTGQVRSNSFIKSPWQLREFKADINAKGEVVFVADSVKSNPLTNLFAGENNTDSDSLKALKINFDRDFDAYADNLLAPERRASNPSSSDIINGFSLDNDDSYNEFQSDASDNDNTAKGKNKNLNTIINNKLTALNLPNYNAKMIRNRAEAMSCGGCHQNSNDTEIAPNVNWPKSRFFVHVDEQGTLSPALIEQFLPARAALLKDYLQKTTGTTVEKWRFAEVDYSSARNDFGFHNASNNFNNQAFATLQADGSITAWGNSGYGGTGAPTGSGYTKIYSNRYAFAALKIDGSITAWGDSDFGGGTGAPTGSGYTKIYSNPEAFAAIKADGSITAWGLSSSGGTGAPTGSGYTKIYSTGSAFAALKADGSITAWGNSVFGGGTGAPTDNGYTKIYSNQYAFAAIKADGSITAWGSSSSGGSDAPTGSGYIKIYSTVSAFAALKADGSITAWGSSYVGGTGAPTGSGYTKIYSAWGAFAALKADGSITAWGDPDCGGAGAPTGVYTKIYSNAGAFAALKADGSITAWGNSAWGGTAPTGSGYTKIYSNEYAFAALKADGSITAWGNSNYGGIGAPDDSGYTKIYSTLGAFVAVKADGSIKAWGDPSHGGTTPTVTD
;
A
#
# COMPACT_ATOMS: atom_id res chain seq x y z
N MET A 1 77.26 26.38 -4.05
CA MET A 1 78.19 25.97 -2.97
C MET A 1 77.66 24.67 -2.39
N ASN A 2 78.36 23.56 -2.65
CA ASN A 2 78.26 22.31 -1.87
C ASN A 2 79.04 22.51 -0.54
N PRO A 3 79.08 21.56 0.42
CA PRO A 3 78.33 20.31 0.63
C PRO A 3 77.84 20.19 2.11
N THR A 4 77.08 19.17 2.53
CA THR A 4 77.56 17.96 3.25
C THR A 4 76.35 17.45 4.07
N SER A 5 76.11 16.18 4.32
CA SER A 5 76.66 14.89 3.89
C SER A 5 75.65 13.85 4.40
N PHE A 6 75.09 13.00 3.54
CA PHE A 6 75.45 11.58 3.44
C PHE A 6 75.46 10.81 4.77
N ASN A 7 74.61 9.80 4.88
CA ASN A 7 75.15 8.45 4.81
C ASN A 7 74.19 7.42 4.20
N ALA A 8 74.79 6.49 3.47
CA ALA A 8 74.21 5.59 2.49
C ALA A 8 74.09 4.15 2.99
N SER A 9 73.26 3.34 2.31
CA SER A 9 73.52 1.98 1.77
C SER A 9 72.18 1.23 1.61
N PHE A 10 71.57 1.21 0.41
CA PHE A 10 71.66 0.17 -0.65
C PHE A 10 71.31 -1.26 -0.13
N ILE A 11 70.27 -1.93 -0.65
CA ILE A 11 70.29 -2.73 -1.90
C ILE A 11 68.85 -2.93 -2.46
N ARG A 12 68.78 -3.04 -3.80
CA ARG A 12 67.61 -3.22 -4.68
C ARG A 12 66.89 -4.59 -4.55
N ILE A 13 65.55 -4.59 -4.69
CA ILE A 13 64.73 -5.69 -5.26
C ILE A 13 63.59 -5.04 -6.08
N PRO A 14 63.21 -5.57 -7.28
CA PRO A 14 62.37 -4.88 -8.25
C PRO A 14 60.85 -5.05 -8.02
N LEU A 15 60.08 -4.11 -8.56
CA LEU A 15 58.67 -4.22 -9.01
C LEU A 15 57.88 -5.44 -8.52
N LEU A 16 57.00 -5.22 -7.53
CA LEU A 16 55.73 -5.95 -7.46
C LEU A 16 54.59 -4.95 -7.64
N SER A 17 53.91 -5.11 -8.77
CA SER A 17 52.59 -4.57 -9.06
C SER A 17 51.67 -4.84 -7.88
N ILE A 18 51.18 -3.77 -7.24
CA ILE A 18 50.08 -3.86 -6.29
C ILE A 18 48.85 -4.25 -7.11
N ALA A 19 48.47 -5.51 -6.98
CA ALA A 19 47.26 -6.06 -7.55
C ALA A 19 46.06 -5.27 -7.04
N LEU A 20 45.37 -4.65 -7.98
CA LEU A 20 44.08 -3.99 -7.85
C LEU A 20 43.05 -5.07 -7.43
N ILE A 21 42.79 -5.21 -6.14
CA ILE A 21 41.74 -6.11 -5.62
C ILE A 21 40.40 -5.44 -5.91
N ALA A 22 39.78 -5.81 -7.04
CA ALA A 22 38.44 -5.43 -7.42
C ALA A 22 37.42 -6.17 -6.54
N LEU A 23 36.68 -5.40 -5.72
CA LEU A 23 35.59 -5.85 -4.85
C LEU A 23 34.27 -5.26 -5.38
N THR A 24 33.28 -6.10 -5.61
CA THR A 24 32.12 -5.79 -6.45
C THR A 24 30.83 -6.42 -5.84
N ASN A 25 29.60 -6.08 -6.25
CA ASN A 25 28.48 -5.77 -5.32
C ASN A 25 27.00 -6.12 -5.86
N THR A 26 25.98 -6.70 -5.13
CA THR A 26 24.46 -6.79 -5.37
C THR A 26 23.33 -6.41 -4.32
N ALA A 27 22.19 -5.85 -4.75
CA ALA A 27 21.10 -5.13 -4.00
C ALA A 27 19.97 -5.90 -3.21
N ILE A 28 19.29 -5.26 -2.20
CA ILE A 28 18.28 -5.89 -1.25
C ILE A 28 17.14 -5.00 -0.66
N ALA A 29 17.17 -3.66 -0.47
CA ALA A 29 15.98 -3.01 0.10
C ALA A 29 14.92 -2.74 -0.99
N GLY A 30 13.69 -3.16 -0.73
CA GLY A 30 12.50 -2.82 -1.52
C GLY A 30 11.31 -2.83 -0.58
N GLY A 31 10.43 -1.83 -0.69
CA GLY A 31 9.16 -1.71 0.04
C GLY A 31 8.11 -2.73 -0.41
N SER A 32 6.90 -2.70 0.13
CA SER A 32 5.81 -3.65 -0.20
C SER A 32 5.09 -3.29 -1.50
N ILE A 33 4.66 -4.28 -2.28
CA ILE A 33 3.86 -4.05 -3.49
C ILE A 33 2.42 -3.98 -2.97
N ASN A 34 1.82 -2.78 -2.95
CA ASN A 34 0.45 -2.56 -2.51
C ASN A 34 0.15 -2.93 -1.04
N GLY A 35 0.48 -2.03 -0.12
CA GLY A 35 -0.15 -1.98 1.21
C GLY A 35 0.71 -2.41 2.40
N HIS A 36 0.10 -2.33 3.58
CA HIS A 36 0.71 -2.56 4.89
C HIS A 36 1.35 -3.97 4.98
N SER A 37 2.63 -4.05 5.34
CA SER A 37 3.36 -5.32 5.45
C SER A 37 3.23 -5.95 6.84
N ILE A 38 3.46 -7.26 6.96
CA ILE A 38 3.49 -7.89 8.28
C ILE A 38 4.61 -7.34 9.19
N MET A 39 5.63 -6.71 8.61
CA MET A 39 6.66 -6.00 9.38
C MET A 39 6.08 -4.77 10.09
N ASP A 40 5.17 -4.05 9.43
CA ASP A 40 4.46 -2.92 10.03
C ASP A 40 3.56 -3.36 11.19
N ASP A 41 2.85 -4.48 11.01
CA ASP A 41 2.05 -5.11 12.08
C ASP A 41 2.92 -5.44 13.29
N TYR A 42 4.06 -6.11 13.05
CA TYR A 42 4.98 -6.52 14.11
C TYR A 42 5.54 -5.33 14.89
N LEU A 43 5.99 -4.28 14.20
CA LEU A 43 6.52 -3.08 14.85
C LEU A 43 5.44 -2.32 15.64
N LYS A 44 4.19 -2.34 15.14
CA LYS A 44 3.04 -1.76 15.84
C LYS A 44 2.67 -2.53 17.09
N ASP A 45 2.59 -3.86 17.00
CA ASP A 45 2.32 -4.74 18.14
C ASP A 45 3.41 -4.58 19.20
N LYS A 46 4.67 -4.61 18.79
CA LYS A 46 5.83 -4.41 19.67
C LYS A 46 5.74 -3.10 20.46
N ALA A 47 5.34 -2.00 19.82
CA ALA A 47 5.14 -0.71 20.47
C ALA A 47 3.98 -0.70 21.48
N SER A 48 2.93 -1.51 21.26
CA SER A 48 1.80 -1.61 22.19
C SER A 48 2.11 -2.44 23.45
N THR A 49 3.04 -3.41 23.36
CA THR A 49 3.37 -4.32 24.45
C THR A 49 4.31 -3.74 25.53
N SER A 50 4.94 -2.58 25.29
CA SER A 50 5.86 -1.95 26.24
C SER A 50 5.17 -1.18 27.38
N ALA A 51 3.84 -1.16 27.45
CA ALA A 51 3.07 -0.49 28.50
C ALA A 51 2.36 -1.41 29.51
N VAL A 52 2.34 -2.74 29.32
CA VAL A 52 1.71 -3.67 30.26
C VAL A 52 2.55 -4.94 30.37
N ALA A 53 3.15 -5.14 31.54
CA ALA A 53 3.70 -6.44 31.92
C ALA A 53 2.54 -7.47 31.93
N LEU A 54 2.45 -8.30 30.90
CA LEU A 54 1.52 -9.42 30.90
C LEU A 54 2.16 -10.61 31.63
N SER A 55 1.61 -10.88 32.80
CA SER A 55 1.82 -12.08 33.58
C SER A 55 1.25 -13.32 32.86
N THR A 56 2.11 -14.34 32.81
CA THR A 56 1.84 -15.79 32.86
C THR A 56 1.31 -16.56 31.62
N SER A 57 2.20 -17.48 31.20
CA SER A 57 1.99 -18.89 30.82
C SER A 57 1.19 -19.25 29.57
N LYS A 58 1.90 -19.45 28.46
CA LYS A 58 1.69 -20.58 27.53
C LYS A 58 3.06 -21.13 27.11
N LEU A 59 3.17 -22.45 26.98
CA LEU A 59 4.42 -23.18 26.72
C LEU A 59 5.22 -22.54 25.57
N SER A 60 6.32 -21.88 25.92
CA SER A 60 7.30 -21.39 24.95
C SER A 60 8.16 -22.58 24.51
N THR A 61 7.79 -23.23 23.40
CA THR A 61 8.81 -23.88 22.59
C THR A 61 9.76 -22.79 22.10
N SER A 62 11.04 -22.89 22.45
CA SER A 62 12.06 -21.92 22.03
C SER A 62 12.25 -21.96 20.51
N ILE A 63 11.48 -21.16 19.77
CA ILE A 63 11.68 -20.96 18.33
C ILE A 63 12.92 -20.07 18.14
N THR A 64 13.91 -20.60 17.40
CA THR A 64 15.12 -19.90 16.99
C THR A 64 15.10 -19.72 15.48
N ILE A 65 15.41 -18.51 15.00
CA ILE A 65 15.55 -18.22 13.57
C ILE A 65 17.03 -17.95 13.28
N ASN A 66 17.65 -18.85 12.52
CA ASN A 66 19.01 -18.69 12.03
C ASN A 66 19.01 -17.77 10.80
N ASN A 67 20.08 -16.97 10.58
CA ASN A 67 20.26 -16.22 9.34
C ASN A 67 20.19 -17.09 8.07
N ASN A 68 20.52 -18.39 8.18
CA ASN A 68 20.34 -19.37 7.09
C ASN A 68 18.88 -19.55 6.66
N ALA A 69 17.90 -19.25 7.53
CA ALA A 69 16.47 -19.21 7.19
C ALA A 69 16.08 -17.96 6.39
N LEU A 70 16.97 -16.97 6.31
CA LEU A 70 16.72 -15.67 5.69
C LEU A 70 17.56 -15.45 4.44
N VAL A 71 18.79 -15.99 4.41
CA VAL A 71 19.76 -15.84 3.32
C VAL A 71 20.53 -17.14 3.11
N PHE A 72 20.62 -17.57 1.85
CA PHE A 72 21.52 -18.64 1.42
C PHE A 72 22.45 -18.12 0.32
N ASN A 73 23.73 -17.94 0.62
CA ASN A 73 24.70 -17.26 -0.25
C ASN A 73 25.92 -18.14 -0.55
N ARG A 74 26.48 -17.95 -1.75
CA ARG A 74 27.67 -18.65 -2.27
C ARG A 74 28.90 -18.60 -1.34
N GLY A 75 29.05 -17.49 -0.62
CA GLY A 75 30.20 -17.25 0.27
C GLY A 75 30.07 -17.84 1.66
N ALA A 76 28.96 -18.53 1.99
CA ALA A 76 28.78 -19.12 3.30
C ALA A 76 29.61 -20.41 3.44
N THR A 77 30.16 -20.62 4.65
CA THR A 77 30.84 -21.87 5.01
C THR A 77 29.93 -23.08 4.72
N ASP A 78 30.54 -24.17 4.25
CA ASP A 78 29.90 -25.44 3.92
C ASP A 78 28.90 -25.40 2.74
N VAL A 79 28.88 -24.33 1.95
CA VAL A 79 28.15 -24.30 0.67
C VAL A 79 29.07 -24.81 -0.45
N ASP A 80 28.62 -25.87 -1.14
CA ASP A 80 29.24 -26.33 -2.38
C ASP A 80 28.80 -25.41 -3.53
N ASN A 81 29.75 -24.64 -4.06
CA ASN A 81 29.49 -23.66 -5.11
C ASN A 81 29.14 -24.29 -6.45
N ASP A 82 29.66 -25.49 -6.76
CA ASP A 82 29.36 -26.16 -8.01
C ASP A 82 27.95 -26.73 -7.98
N ASP A 83 27.54 -27.30 -6.83
CA ASP A 83 26.15 -27.73 -6.63
C ASP A 83 25.18 -26.53 -6.62
N PHE A 84 25.57 -25.42 -5.99
CA PHE A 84 24.79 -24.18 -5.99
C PHE A 84 24.58 -23.64 -7.41
N ASP A 85 25.66 -23.50 -8.18
CA ASP A 85 25.63 -23.03 -9.56
C ASP A 85 24.79 -23.94 -10.46
N LYS A 86 24.86 -25.27 -10.27
CA LYS A 86 24.07 -26.24 -11.02
C LYS A 86 22.59 -26.16 -10.67
N LYS A 87 22.24 -26.10 -9.38
CA LYS A 87 20.85 -26.12 -8.91
C LYS A 87 20.11 -24.82 -9.18
N PHE A 88 20.81 -23.69 -9.12
CA PHE A 88 20.28 -22.34 -9.33
C PHE A 88 20.83 -21.69 -10.60
N SER A 89 21.16 -22.48 -11.64
CA SER A 89 21.69 -21.93 -12.89
C SER A 89 20.75 -20.89 -13.51
N PHE A 90 21.32 -19.84 -14.11
CA PHE A 90 20.54 -18.74 -14.68
C PHE A 90 19.58 -19.21 -15.80
N ALA A 91 20.04 -20.14 -16.65
CA ALA A 91 19.22 -20.76 -17.69
C ALA A 91 17.97 -21.45 -17.11
N LYS A 92 18.10 -22.10 -15.96
CA LYS A 92 16.96 -22.77 -15.31
C LYS A 92 15.90 -21.78 -14.86
N THR A 93 16.29 -20.60 -14.36
CA THR A 93 15.36 -19.51 -14.01
C THR A 93 14.60 -19.02 -15.23
N LEU A 94 15.29 -18.69 -16.32
CA LEU A 94 14.65 -18.23 -17.56
C LEU A 94 13.72 -19.29 -18.14
N THR A 95 14.18 -20.53 -18.24
CA THR A 95 13.38 -21.66 -18.72
C THR A 95 12.14 -21.89 -17.84
N SER A 96 12.25 -21.75 -16.51
CA SER A 96 11.11 -21.94 -15.60
C SER A 96 10.06 -20.85 -15.76
N ILE A 97 10.47 -19.59 -15.90
CA ILE A 97 9.56 -18.47 -16.22
C ILE A 97 8.88 -18.73 -17.56
N ARG A 98 9.64 -19.06 -18.61
CA ARG A 98 9.07 -19.35 -19.92
C ARG A 98 8.05 -20.49 -19.86
N ASN A 99 8.42 -21.62 -19.28
CA ASN A 99 7.59 -22.83 -19.28
C ASN A 99 6.31 -22.67 -18.44
N SER A 100 6.29 -21.74 -17.49
CA SER A 100 5.11 -21.45 -16.66
C SER A 100 4.21 -20.34 -17.22
N SER A 101 4.57 -19.71 -18.34
CA SER A 101 3.85 -18.56 -18.90
C SER A 101 2.52 -18.88 -19.59
N GLY A 102 2.35 -20.11 -20.10
CA GLY A 102 1.22 -20.42 -20.98
C GLY A 102 1.28 -19.74 -22.36
N ALA A 103 2.45 -19.25 -22.78
CA ALA A 103 2.68 -18.64 -24.09
C ALA A 103 2.20 -19.54 -25.26
N THR A 104 1.57 -18.93 -26.26
CA THR A 104 0.98 -19.63 -27.42
C THR A 104 1.97 -19.90 -28.54
N THR A 105 3.18 -19.35 -28.45
CA THR A 105 4.28 -19.57 -29.40
C THR A 105 5.55 -20.02 -28.68
N ASN A 106 6.42 -20.75 -29.39
CA ASN A 106 7.68 -21.24 -28.84
C ASN A 106 8.66 -20.08 -28.60
N SER A 107 8.74 -19.59 -27.36
CA SER A 107 9.76 -18.61 -26.92
C SER A 107 11.11 -19.27 -26.61
N THR A 108 12.22 -18.52 -26.69
CA THR A 108 13.56 -19.02 -26.31
C THR A 108 14.15 -18.17 -25.17
N ASP A 109 15.02 -18.75 -24.35
CA ASP A 109 15.66 -17.99 -23.24
C ASP A 109 16.47 -16.79 -23.79
N THR A 110 17.10 -16.97 -24.95
CA THR A 110 17.80 -15.91 -25.67
C THR A 110 16.86 -14.78 -26.09
N GLN A 111 15.68 -15.10 -26.63
CA GLN A 111 14.68 -14.08 -27.01
C GLN A 111 14.13 -13.34 -25.79
N LEU A 112 13.80 -14.06 -24.70
CA LEU A 112 13.36 -13.46 -23.45
C LEU A 112 14.42 -12.50 -22.89
N LEU A 113 15.68 -12.92 -22.85
CA LEU A 113 16.78 -12.08 -22.38
C LEU A 113 17.03 -10.86 -23.27
N ASN A 114 16.95 -11.03 -24.60
CA ASN A 114 17.08 -9.93 -25.55
C ASN A 114 15.96 -8.90 -25.39
N SER A 115 14.76 -9.31 -25.00
CA SER A 115 13.67 -8.37 -24.73
C SER A 115 14.04 -7.41 -23.58
N LEU A 116 14.63 -7.92 -22.50
CA LEU A 116 15.16 -7.09 -21.40
C LEU A 116 16.27 -6.16 -21.89
N LEU A 117 17.29 -6.69 -22.58
CA LEU A 117 18.43 -5.90 -23.07
C LEU A 117 18.01 -4.80 -24.05
N ASN A 118 16.95 -5.04 -24.85
CA ASN A 118 16.42 -4.03 -25.76
C ASN A 118 15.79 -2.84 -25.03
N THR A 119 15.24 -3.02 -23.83
CA THR A 119 14.72 -1.90 -23.05
C THR A 119 15.82 -0.92 -22.62
N LEU A 120 17.06 -1.39 -22.46
CA LEU A 120 18.20 -0.54 -22.09
C LEU A 120 18.62 0.41 -23.23
N LYS A 121 18.16 0.18 -24.46
CA LYS A 121 18.42 1.02 -25.63
C LYS A 121 17.43 2.18 -25.77
N VAL A 122 16.39 2.22 -24.94
CA VAL A 122 15.37 3.27 -24.94
C VAL A 122 15.91 4.52 -24.24
N SER A 123 15.72 5.71 -24.84
CA SER A 123 16.19 7.00 -24.26
C SER A 123 15.14 7.76 -23.46
N SER A 124 13.88 7.37 -23.53
CA SER A 124 12.82 8.00 -22.76
C SER A 124 11.65 7.05 -22.58
N LYS A 125 10.91 7.21 -21.50
CA LYS A 125 9.66 6.49 -21.28
C LYS A 125 8.68 7.37 -20.52
N THR A 126 7.41 7.30 -20.91
CA THR A 126 6.35 8.06 -20.25
C THR A 126 5.81 7.30 -19.06
N ASN A 127 5.76 7.95 -17.90
CA ASN A 127 4.99 7.49 -16.74
C ASN A 127 3.82 8.45 -16.51
N GLY A 128 2.58 7.96 -16.63
CA GLY A 128 1.39 8.80 -16.73
C GLY A 128 1.49 9.75 -17.93
N PHE A 129 1.86 11.00 -17.66
CA PHE A 129 2.04 12.06 -18.66
C PHE A 129 3.45 12.62 -18.72
N VAL A 130 4.33 12.21 -17.81
CA VAL A 130 5.68 12.75 -17.74
C VAL A 130 6.58 11.83 -18.55
N GLU A 131 7.09 12.35 -19.66
CA GLU A 131 8.21 11.72 -20.34
C GLU A 131 9.46 11.86 -19.47
N MET A 132 10.06 10.72 -19.13
CA MET A 132 11.24 10.63 -18.29
C MET A 132 12.43 10.22 -19.14
N ASP A 133 13.50 10.99 -19.09
CA ASP A 133 14.73 10.71 -19.82
C ASP A 133 15.46 9.52 -19.21
N LEU A 134 15.83 8.58 -20.06
CA LEU A 134 16.51 7.35 -19.69
C LEU A 134 17.89 7.32 -20.32
N GLN A 135 18.90 6.99 -19.51
CA GLN A 135 20.25 6.82 -20.04
C GLN A 135 20.32 5.54 -20.86
N LYS A 136 20.55 5.69 -22.17
CA LYS A 136 20.76 4.58 -23.10
C LYS A 136 22.01 3.79 -22.75
N ARG A 137 21.90 2.46 -22.81
CA ARG A 137 23.01 1.51 -22.74
C ARG A 137 22.98 0.63 -23.98
N GLU A 138 23.97 0.80 -24.85
CA GLU A 138 24.24 -0.16 -25.92
C GLU A 138 25.02 -1.35 -25.37
N GLU A 139 24.36 -2.14 -24.51
CA GLU A 139 25.01 -3.30 -23.92
C GLU A 139 25.34 -4.35 -24.98
N LYS A 140 26.63 -4.60 -25.21
CA LYS A 140 27.14 -5.71 -26.04
C LYS A 140 27.36 -6.99 -25.21
N VAL A 141 26.72 -7.08 -24.04
CA VAL A 141 26.99 -8.12 -23.04
C VAL A 141 26.08 -9.31 -23.27
N SER A 142 26.66 -10.49 -23.45
CA SER A 142 25.89 -11.73 -23.38
C SER A 142 25.61 -12.09 -21.92
N LEU A 143 24.35 -11.98 -21.51
CA LEU A 143 23.90 -12.38 -20.18
C LEU A 143 23.67 -13.91 -20.07
N SER A 144 24.01 -14.72 -21.09
CA SER A 144 23.79 -16.18 -21.05
C SER A 144 24.70 -16.96 -20.09
N ALA A 145 25.64 -16.29 -19.41
CA ALA A 145 26.64 -16.90 -18.51
C ALA A 145 26.71 -16.16 -17.16
N MET A 146 25.55 -15.98 -16.52
CA MET A 146 25.47 -15.42 -15.16
C MET A 146 25.54 -16.52 -14.10
N SER A 147 26.20 -16.23 -12.98
CA SER A 147 26.33 -17.14 -11.84
C SER A 147 25.42 -16.71 -10.69
N PRO A 148 24.78 -17.63 -9.95
CA PRO A 148 24.02 -17.29 -8.76
C PRO A 148 24.96 -16.80 -7.64
N THR A 149 24.47 -15.81 -6.91
CA THR A 149 25.16 -15.16 -5.80
C THR A 149 24.53 -15.54 -4.46
N ALA A 150 23.22 -15.34 -4.36
CA ALA A 150 22.48 -15.56 -3.12
C ALA A 150 20.97 -15.68 -3.35
N ILE A 151 20.33 -16.31 -2.37
CA ILE A 151 18.88 -16.48 -2.26
C ILE A 151 18.42 -15.75 -1.01
N PHE A 152 17.33 -14.98 -1.11
CA PHE A 152 16.75 -14.26 0.03
C PHE A 152 15.31 -14.65 0.27
N ASN A 153 14.98 -14.82 1.55
CA ASN A 153 13.63 -14.89 2.07
C ASN A 153 13.24 -13.49 2.58
N ARG A 154 12.26 -12.88 1.92
CA ARG A 154 11.64 -11.61 2.33
C ARG A 154 10.21 -11.83 2.82
N PHE A 155 10.04 -12.78 3.73
CA PHE A 155 8.77 -12.99 4.43
C PHE A 155 8.26 -11.72 5.12
N ASP A 156 9.16 -10.80 5.48
CA ASP A 156 8.84 -9.46 6.00
C ASP A 156 7.96 -8.63 5.08
N LEU A 157 8.01 -8.88 3.78
CA LEU A 157 7.15 -8.23 2.81
C LEU A 157 5.80 -8.93 2.62
N SER A 158 5.44 -9.93 3.43
CA SER A 158 4.12 -10.55 3.34
C SER A 158 3.04 -9.50 3.57
N ALA A 159 1.94 -9.61 2.82
CA ALA A 159 0.83 -8.70 3.00
C ALA A 159 0.16 -8.95 4.36
N SER A 160 -0.18 -7.88 5.09
CA SER A 160 -0.81 -8.00 6.41
C SER A 160 -2.16 -8.74 6.38
N ASN A 161 -2.85 -8.68 5.24
CA ASN A 161 -4.11 -9.39 4.99
C ASN A 161 -3.92 -10.83 4.47
N GLY A 162 -2.67 -11.25 4.22
CA GLY A 162 -2.34 -12.55 3.62
C GLY A 162 -2.61 -12.69 2.13
N GLU A 163 -2.67 -11.60 1.36
CA GLU A 163 -2.79 -11.66 -0.10
C GLU A 163 -1.59 -12.40 -0.74
N HIS A 164 -0.39 -12.23 -0.18
CA HIS A 164 0.82 -12.95 -0.59
C HIS A 164 1.77 -13.16 0.61
N CYS A 165 2.65 -14.15 0.52
CA CYS A 165 3.56 -14.56 1.59
C CYS A 165 4.98 -14.02 1.40
N GLY A 166 5.05 -12.74 1.04
CA GLY A 166 6.31 -12.00 0.90
C GLY A 166 6.95 -12.15 -0.46
N GLU A 167 8.24 -11.83 -0.52
CA GLU A 167 9.03 -11.95 -1.73
C GLU A 167 10.20 -12.93 -1.55
N TYR A 168 10.57 -13.61 -2.62
CA TYR A 168 11.70 -14.55 -2.61
C TYR A 168 12.61 -14.30 -3.77
N ARG A 169 13.90 -14.15 -3.46
CA ARG A 169 14.85 -13.56 -4.41
C ARG A 169 15.93 -14.54 -4.80
N VAL A 170 16.26 -14.57 -6.08
CA VAL A 170 17.50 -15.19 -6.57
C VAL A 170 18.31 -14.11 -7.26
N VAL A 171 19.55 -13.95 -6.79
CA VAL A 171 20.49 -12.94 -7.27
C VAL A 171 21.51 -13.59 -8.19
N TYR A 172 21.69 -13.03 -9.38
CA TYR A 172 22.67 -13.44 -10.37
C TYR A 172 23.66 -12.33 -10.67
N HIS A 173 24.91 -12.70 -10.92
CA HIS A 173 25.96 -11.76 -11.28
C HIS A 173 26.71 -12.19 -12.55
N LYS A 174 27.39 -11.23 -13.17
CA LYS A 174 28.35 -11.42 -14.24
C LYS A 174 29.54 -10.49 -14.03
N ASN A 175 30.75 -11.05 -14.10
CA ASN A 175 31.99 -10.29 -13.90
C ASN A 175 32.79 -10.05 -15.20
N ASN A 176 32.77 -11.01 -16.14
CA ASN A 176 33.58 -10.92 -17.36
C ASN A 176 32.84 -10.20 -18.50
N GLY A 177 33.45 -9.15 -19.07
CA GLY A 177 32.90 -8.42 -20.22
C GLY A 177 31.91 -7.29 -19.85
N GLY A 178 31.86 -6.89 -18.58
CA GLY A 178 30.96 -5.85 -18.07
C GLY A 178 30.21 -6.34 -16.84
N ARG A 179 30.43 -5.68 -15.70
CA ARG A 179 29.84 -6.09 -14.44
C ARG A 179 28.33 -5.81 -14.41
N PHE A 180 27.54 -6.83 -14.15
CA PHE A 180 26.08 -6.78 -14.24
C PHE A 180 25.43 -7.72 -13.23
N PHE A 181 24.29 -7.31 -12.69
CA PHE A 181 23.48 -8.15 -11.84
C PHE A 181 22.03 -8.18 -12.28
N LEU A 182 21.40 -9.31 -12.00
CA LEU A 182 19.99 -9.53 -12.25
C LEU A 182 19.37 -10.22 -11.03
N ILE A 183 18.29 -9.65 -10.53
CA ILE A 183 17.62 -10.10 -9.31
C ILE A 183 16.20 -10.46 -9.69
N PHE A 184 15.81 -11.70 -9.42
CA PHE A 184 14.44 -12.17 -9.62
C PHE A 184 13.73 -12.14 -8.28
N GLU A 185 12.83 -11.18 -8.07
CA GLU A 185 12.08 -10.97 -6.85
C GLU A 185 10.65 -11.48 -7.03
N SER A 186 10.43 -12.76 -6.77
CA SER A 186 9.10 -13.39 -6.89
C SER A 186 8.21 -12.91 -5.75
N GLN A 187 7.08 -12.27 -6.03
CA GLN A 187 6.01 -12.16 -5.05
C GLN A 187 5.36 -13.53 -4.91
N TYR A 188 5.48 -14.15 -3.74
CA TYR A 188 5.08 -15.54 -3.57
C TYR A 188 3.63 -15.64 -3.16
N PRO A 189 2.82 -16.40 -3.90
CA PRO A 189 1.39 -16.50 -3.61
C PRO A 189 1.17 -17.12 -2.23
N ASN A 190 0.07 -16.73 -1.60
CA ASN A 190 -0.37 -17.45 -0.42
C ASN A 190 -0.84 -18.85 -0.81
N PRO A 191 -0.22 -19.95 -0.30
CA PRO A 191 -0.58 -21.31 -0.69
C PRO A 191 -1.95 -21.72 -0.13
N GLU A 192 -2.43 -21.03 0.90
CA GLU A 192 -3.78 -21.20 1.47
C GLU A 192 -4.41 -19.80 1.60
N PRO A 193 -4.71 -19.12 0.46
CA PRO A 193 -5.13 -17.70 0.44
C PRO A 193 -6.41 -17.45 1.23
N SER A 194 -7.15 -18.53 1.40
CA SER A 194 -8.30 -18.60 2.23
C SER A 194 -8.03 -18.32 3.71
N LYS A 195 -6.88 -18.75 4.26
CA LYS A 195 -6.53 -18.60 5.69
C LYS A 195 -6.02 -17.19 6.03
N GLY A 196 -6.18 -16.24 5.11
CA GLY A 196 -5.63 -14.90 5.22
C GLY A 196 -4.14 -14.95 5.56
N LYS A 197 -3.71 -14.11 6.49
CA LYS A 197 -2.30 -14.03 6.92
C LYS A 197 -1.74 -15.36 7.43
N GLN A 198 -2.57 -16.27 7.94
CA GLN A 198 -2.12 -17.57 8.44
C GLN A 198 -1.85 -18.60 7.34
N GLY A 199 -2.37 -18.40 6.12
CA GLY A 199 -2.04 -19.29 5.00
C GLY A 199 -0.56 -19.30 4.65
N CYS A 200 0.17 -18.27 5.09
CA CYS A 200 1.61 -18.18 4.98
C CYS A 200 2.39 -19.02 5.99
N PHE A 201 1.72 -19.71 6.92
CA PHE A 201 2.38 -20.47 7.98
C PHE A 201 3.28 -21.57 7.44
N ALA A 202 2.81 -22.37 6.48
CA ALA A 202 3.62 -23.44 5.90
C ALA A 202 4.87 -22.90 5.21
N VAL A 203 4.81 -21.69 4.63
CA VAL A 203 5.95 -21.03 4.02
C VAL A 203 6.94 -20.56 5.09
N ALA A 204 6.45 -19.87 6.12
CA ALA A 204 7.27 -19.40 7.25
C ALA A 204 7.98 -20.56 7.95
N ASP A 205 7.25 -21.65 8.21
CA ASP A 205 7.77 -22.84 8.87
C ASP A 205 8.77 -23.58 7.98
N PHE A 206 8.52 -23.69 6.68
CA PHE A 206 9.47 -24.24 5.73
C PHE A 206 10.81 -23.49 5.80
N TRP A 207 10.78 -22.15 5.75
CA TRP A 207 11.99 -21.35 5.82
C TRP A 207 12.68 -21.40 7.19
N GLN A 208 11.94 -21.49 8.29
CA GLN A 208 12.52 -21.79 9.60
C GLN A 208 13.30 -23.10 9.56
N LYS A 209 12.72 -24.17 8.99
CA LYS A 209 13.37 -25.48 8.87
C LYS A 209 14.58 -25.48 7.97
N ILE A 210 14.59 -24.69 6.89
CA ILE A 210 15.79 -24.47 6.07
C ILE A 210 16.97 -23.99 6.94
N GLY A 211 16.70 -23.13 7.92
CA GLY A 211 17.72 -22.64 8.85
C GLY A 211 18.36 -23.70 9.75
N ASP A 212 17.66 -24.81 9.99
CA ASP A 212 18.09 -25.93 10.85
C ASP A 212 18.77 -27.06 10.06
N MET A 213 18.70 -27.04 8.73
CA MET A 213 19.24 -28.08 7.85
C MET A 213 20.75 -27.93 7.60
N SER A 214 21.38 -29.04 7.18
CA SER A 214 22.69 -28.98 6.53
C SER A 214 22.61 -28.12 5.26
N LYS A 215 23.72 -27.50 4.84
CA LYS A 215 23.74 -26.66 3.63
C LYS A 215 23.33 -27.43 2.37
N THR A 216 23.76 -28.68 2.25
CA THR A 216 23.39 -29.57 1.14
C THR A 216 21.88 -29.86 1.12
N ASP A 217 21.29 -30.21 2.26
CA ASP A 217 19.86 -30.51 2.35
C ASP A 217 19.00 -29.26 2.14
N ALA A 218 19.39 -28.15 2.78
CA ALA A 218 18.77 -26.85 2.61
C ALA A 218 18.75 -26.47 1.12
N LEU A 219 19.89 -26.59 0.44
CA LEU A 219 19.99 -26.26 -0.98
C LEU A 219 19.11 -27.15 -1.86
N ALA A 220 19.02 -28.45 -1.58
CA ALA A 220 18.14 -29.37 -2.29
C ALA A 220 16.65 -29.04 -2.09
N GLN A 221 16.25 -28.60 -0.90
CA GLN A 221 14.87 -28.17 -0.62
C GLN A 221 14.57 -26.80 -1.23
N LEU A 222 15.51 -25.86 -1.18
CA LEU A 222 15.39 -24.56 -1.84
C LEU A 222 15.24 -24.72 -3.35
N GLU A 223 15.99 -25.64 -3.98
CA GLU A 223 15.83 -25.94 -5.41
C GLU A 223 14.40 -26.37 -5.75
N LYS A 224 13.79 -27.21 -4.89
CA LYS A 224 12.38 -27.60 -5.06
C LYS A 224 11.46 -26.41 -4.86
N PHE A 225 11.61 -25.65 -3.77
CA PHE A 225 10.77 -24.48 -3.47
C PHE A 225 10.79 -23.45 -4.61
N PHE A 226 11.96 -23.18 -5.20
CA PHE A 226 12.07 -22.20 -6.27
C PHE A 226 11.60 -22.72 -7.64
N TYR A 227 11.91 -23.96 -8.03
CA TYR A 227 11.70 -24.39 -9.43
C TYR A 227 10.62 -25.45 -9.63
N LYS A 228 10.20 -26.16 -8.59
CA LYS A 228 9.29 -27.32 -8.71
C LYS A 228 8.01 -27.18 -7.89
N GLY A 229 8.09 -26.45 -6.79
CA GLY A 229 7.15 -26.58 -5.67
C GLY A 229 7.43 -27.84 -4.85
N LEU A 230 6.81 -27.91 -3.67
CA LEU A 230 6.91 -29.05 -2.75
C LEU A 230 5.69 -29.10 -1.83
N VAL A 231 5.54 -30.19 -1.08
CA VAL A 231 4.54 -30.27 -0.01
C VAL A 231 5.24 -30.13 1.33
N HIS A 232 4.77 -29.21 2.16
CA HIS A 232 5.29 -28.99 3.52
C HIS A 232 4.12 -28.90 4.49
N LYS A 233 4.15 -29.71 5.56
CA LYS A 233 3.03 -29.82 6.53
C LYS A 233 1.66 -30.04 5.87
N GLY A 234 1.61 -30.84 4.80
CA GLY A 234 0.37 -31.11 4.06
C GLY A 234 -0.09 -29.99 3.14
N VAL A 235 0.60 -28.85 3.11
CA VAL A 235 0.29 -27.72 2.23
C VAL A 235 1.16 -27.78 0.98
N LYS A 236 0.56 -27.58 -0.20
CA LYS A 236 1.28 -27.49 -1.46
C LYS A 236 1.87 -26.10 -1.63
N LEU A 237 3.19 -26.01 -1.52
CA LEU A 237 3.96 -24.80 -1.78
C LEU A 237 4.30 -24.73 -3.28
N PRO A 238 3.75 -23.77 -4.06
CA PRO A 238 4.06 -23.65 -5.48
C PRO A 238 5.52 -23.23 -5.72
N ALA A 239 5.99 -23.36 -6.96
CA ALA A 239 7.32 -22.88 -7.36
C ALA A 239 7.39 -21.36 -7.25
N ALA A 240 8.43 -20.83 -6.60
CA ALA A 240 8.62 -19.37 -6.52
C ALA A 240 8.99 -18.76 -7.88
N ILE A 241 9.85 -19.42 -8.67
CA ILE A 241 10.15 -19.01 -10.05
C ILE A 241 8.99 -19.46 -10.95
N ASN A 242 8.00 -18.59 -11.09
CA ASN A 242 6.84 -18.79 -11.95
C ASN A 242 6.53 -17.47 -12.67
N PHE A 243 6.16 -17.53 -13.94
CA PHE A 243 5.78 -16.36 -14.75
C PHE A 243 4.81 -15.44 -14.02
N ALA A 244 3.74 -16.00 -13.44
CA ALA A 244 2.70 -15.23 -12.75
C ALA A 244 3.23 -14.36 -11.60
N ASN A 245 4.34 -14.76 -10.98
CA ASN A 245 4.95 -14.08 -9.84
C ASN A 245 5.84 -12.88 -10.24
N TYR A 246 5.96 -12.59 -11.53
CA TYR A 246 6.76 -11.48 -12.09
C TYR A 246 5.94 -10.54 -12.99
N THR A 247 4.62 -10.73 -13.08
CA THR A 247 3.72 -9.92 -13.91
C THR A 247 3.33 -8.60 -13.24
N HIS A 248 2.69 -7.69 -13.98
CA HIS A 248 2.18 -6.43 -13.43
C HIS A 248 1.27 -6.66 -12.20
N GLY A 249 1.52 -5.91 -11.12
CA GLY A 249 0.84 -6.08 -9.84
C GLY A 249 1.42 -7.18 -8.93
N THR A 250 2.38 -7.97 -9.43
CA THR A 250 3.12 -8.98 -8.65
C THR A 250 4.62 -8.63 -8.62
N GLY A 251 5.50 -9.61 -8.39
CA GLY A 251 6.94 -9.44 -8.23
C GLY A 251 7.66 -8.85 -9.45
N GLN A 252 8.98 -8.80 -9.41
CA GLN A 252 9.78 -8.01 -10.35
C GLN A 252 11.10 -8.66 -10.68
N VAL A 253 11.67 -8.24 -11.80
CA VAL A 253 13.07 -8.48 -12.13
C VAL A 253 13.81 -7.16 -12.11
N ARG A 254 14.95 -7.07 -11.42
CA ARG A 254 15.76 -5.85 -11.35
C ARG A 254 17.16 -6.08 -11.87
N SER A 255 17.66 -5.15 -12.67
CA SER A 255 19.05 -5.16 -13.11
C SER A 255 19.85 -4.08 -12.40
N ASN A 256 21.14 -4.36 -12.18
CA ASN A 256 22.12 -3.34 -11.84
C ASN A 256 23.31 -3.44 -12.79
N SER A 257 23.48 -2.44 -13.65
CA SER A 257 24.51 -2.37 -14.69
C SER A 257 25.64 -1.42 -14.28
N PHE A 258 26.87 -1.97 -14.20
CA PHE A 258 28.09 -1.22 -13.91
C PHE A 258 28.98 -1.04 -15.15
N ILE A 259 28.43 -1.29 -16.34
CA ILE A 259 29.19 -1.36 -17.61
C ILE A 259 29.77 0.01 -18.00
N LYS A 260 29.04 1.09 -17.71
CA LYS A 260 29.45 2.47 -17.94
C LYS A 260 29.08 3.29 -16.70
N SER A 261 29.84 4.33 -16.38
CA SER A 261 29.53 5.26 -15.28
C SER A 261 28.59 6.39 -15.77
N PRO A 262 27.60 6.85 -14.96
CA PRO A 262 27.21 6.27 -13.66
C PRO A 262 26.61 4.87 -13.85
N TRP A 263 26.55 4.05 -12.80
CA TRP A 263 25.89 2.76 -12.86
C TRP A 263 24.37 2.95 -13.08
N GLN A 264 23.62 1.91 -13.41
CA GLN A 264 22.18 2.03 -13.67
C GLN A 264 21.37 0.86 -13.13
N LEU A 265 20.33 1.18 -12.34
CA LEU A 265 19.25 0.28 -11.97
C LEU A 265 18.11 0.38 -12.98
N ARG A 266 17.48 -0.76 -13.29
CA ARG A 266 16.15 -0.81 -13.92
C ARG A 266 15.31 -1.94 -13.35
N GLU A 267 14.00 -1.78 -13.45
CA GLU A 267 12.99 -2.77 -13.08
C GLU A 267 12.23 -3.27 -14.31
N PHE A 268 11.84 -4.53 -14.28
CA PHE A 268 11.11 -5.21 -15.35
C PHE A 268 9.99 -6.11 -14.81
N LYS A 269 8.95 -6.27 -15.61
CA LYS A 269 7.89 -7.27 -15.44
C LYS A 269 7.93 -8.30 -16.57
N ALA A 270 7.52 -9.51 -16.27
CA ALA A 270 7.26 -10.53 -17.27
C ALA A 270 5.88 -10.29 -17.91
N ASP A 271 5.81 -10.41 -19.23
CA ASP A 271 4.58 -10.20 -20.01
C ASP A 271 4.54 -11.13 -21.23
N ILE A 272 3.40 -11.20 -21.90
CA ILE A 272 3.21 -11.89 -23.17
C ILE A 272 2.96 -10.83 -24.25
N ASN A 273 3.85 -10.73 -25.22
CA ASN A 273 3.73 -9.74 -26.28
C ASN A 273 2.59 -10.08 -27.26
N ALA A 274 2.29 -9.18 -28.21
CA ALA A 274 1.25 -9.37 -29.22
C ALA A 274 1.46 -10.59 -30.15
N LYS A 275 2.65 -11.20 -30.16
CA LYS A 275 2.96 -12.43 -30.90
C LYS A 275 2.78 -13.70 -30.04
N GLY A 276 2.33 -13.55 -28.79
CA GLY A 276 2.22 -14.66 -27.84
C GLY A 276 3.55 -15.11 -27.24
N GLU A 277 4.62 -14.32 -27.35
CA GLU A 277 5.95 -14.66 -26.81
C GLU A 277 6.15 -14.05 -25.42
N VAL A 278 6.86 -14.79 -24.56
CA VAL A 278 7.25 -14.29 -23.23
C VAL A 278 8.33 -13.21 -23.37
N VAL A 279 8.13 -12.06 -22.73
CA VAL A 279 9.06 -10.93 -22.76
C VAL A 279 9.22 -10.31 -21.38
N PHE A 280 10.34 -9.61 -21.18
CA PHE A 280 10.48 -8.62 -20.12
C PHE A 280 10.18 -7.24 -20.67
N VAL A 281 9.29 -6.52 -19.99
CA VAL A 281 8.97 -5.12 -20.27
C VAL A 281 9.51 -4.25 -19.15
N ALA A 282 10.05 -3.08 -19.47
CA ALA A 282 10.50 -2.14 -18.45
C ALA A 282 9.32 -1.70 -17.59
N ASP A 283 9.55 -1.48 -16.29
CA ASP A 283 8.58 -0.93 -15.36
C ASP A 283 9.24 0.15 -14.49
N SER A 284 8.42 0.97 -13.84
CA SER A 284 8.94 1.99 -12.94
C SER A 284 9.71 1.33 -11.80
N VAL A 285 10.81 1.96 -11.36
CA VAL A 285 11.57 1.49 -10.22
C VAL A 285 10.77 1.84 -8.97
N LYS A 286 10.26 0.82 -8.30
CA LYS A 286 9.38 1.01 -7.17
C LYS A 286 10.03 1.78 -6.02
N SER A 287 9.26 2.68 -5.42
CA SER A 287 9.68 3.59 -4.34
C SER A 287 10.85 4.50 -4.73
N ASN A 288 11.02 4.77 -6.03
CA ASN A 288 12.06 5.62 -6.58
C ASN A 288 11.43 6.82 -7.32
N PRO A 289 10.79 7.75 -6.59
CA PRO A 289 10.16 8.91 -7.20
C PRO A 289 11.19 9.75 -7.94
N LEU A 290 10.77 10.37 -9.05
CA LEU A 290 11.61 11.25 -9.84
C LEU A 290 12.19 12.37 -8.97
N THR A 291 13.52 12.52 -8.97
CA THR A 291 14.22 13.45 -8.06
C THR A 291 13.78 14.92 -8.27
N ASN A 292 13.36 15.30 -9.48
CA ASN A 292 12.79 16.63 -9.78
C ASN A 292 11.55 16.97 -8.92
N LEU A 293 10.81 15.97 -8.44
CA LEU A 293 9.66 16.18 -7.55
C LEU A 293 10.10 16.73 -6.18
N PHE A 294 11.33 16.43 -5.74
CA PHE A 294 11.94 16.94 -4.50
C PHE A 294 12.72 18.25 -4.70
N ALA A 295 13.07 18.61 -5.93
CA ALA A 295 13.77 19.85 -6.24
C ALA A 295 12.88 21.10 -6.06
N GLY A 296 13.44 22.32 -6.11
CA GLY A 296 12.61 23.51 -6.33
C GLY A 296 12.05 23.48 -7.75
N GLU A 297 10.90 24.12 -8.00
CA GLU A 297 10.40 24.27 -9.37
C GLU A 297 11.41 25.06 -10.22
N ASN A 298 11.68 24.56 -11.43
CA ASN A 298 12.55 25.21 -12.40
C ASN A 298 11.73 25.68 -13.61
N ASN A 299 12.02 26.88 -14.12
CA ASN A 299 11.31 27.44 -15.28
C ASN A 299 11.43 26.57 -16.55
N THR A 300 12.46 25.71 -16.63
CA THR A 300 12.67 24.77 -17.74
C THR A 300 11.93 23.44 -17.56
N ASP A 301 11.24 23.20 -16.44
CA ASP A 301 10.44 21.99 -16.24
C ASP A 301 9.27 21.98 -17.23
N SER A 302 8.97 20.80 -17.81
CA SER A 302 7.80 20.63 -18.67
C SER A 302 6.51 20.84 -17.90
N ASP A 303 5.44 21.26 -18.59
CA ASP A 303 4.14 21.48 -17.95
C ASP A 303 3.60 20.20 -17.28
N SER A 304 3.86 19.03 -17.88
CA SER A 304 3.55 17.72 -17.30
C SER A 304 4.34 17.44 -16.02
N LEU A 305 5.61 17.86 -15.93
CA LEU A 305 6.44 17.67 -14.73
C LEU A 305 6.01 18.64 -13.61
N LYS A 306 5.73 19.90 -13.94
CA LYS A 306 5.16 20.88 -13.00
C LYS A 306 3.83 20.38 -12.43
N ALA A 307 2.99 19.86 -13.31
CA ALA A 307 1.76 19.16 -12.93
C ALA A 307 2.06 18.02 -11.94
N LEU A 308 2.86 17.02 -12.35
CA LEU A 308 3.18 15.87 -11.52
C LEU A 308 3.73 16.29 -10.14
N LYS A 309 4.55 17.34 -10.08
CA LYS A 309 5.09 17.91 -8.84
C LYS A 309 4.02 18.38 -7.88
N ILE A 310 2.97 19.04 -8.37
CA ILE A 310 1.90 19.55 -7.50
C ILE A 310 1.03 18.39 -6.98
N ASN A 311 0.80 17.34 -7.80
CA ASN A 311 0.20 16.10 -7.30
C ASN A 311 1.07 15.43 -6.23
N PHE A 312 2.38 15.38 -6.47
CA PHE A 312 3.32 14.80 -5.54
C PHE A 312 3.30 15.57 -4.22
N ASP A 313 3.40 16.90 -4.26
CA ASP A 313 3.31 17.77 -3.07
C ASP A 313 2.01 17.55 -2.30
N ARG A 314 0.88 17.41 -3.00
CA ARG A 314 -0.43 17.09 -2.40
C ARG A 314 -0.42 15.75 -1.69
N ASP A 315 0.07 14.71 -2.35
CA ASP A 315 0.01 13.33 -1.84
C ASP A 315 1.11 13.09 -0.78
N PHE A 316 2.17 13.92 -0.75
CA PHE A 316 3.30 13.80 0.17
C PHE A 316 2.92 13.95 1.64
N ASP A 317 1.78 14.57 1.98
CA ASP A 317 1.29 14.58 3.37
C ASP A 317 1.12 13.16 3.93
N ALA A 318 0.58 12.25 3.13
CA ALA A 318 0.42 10.84 3.50
C ALA A 318 1.77 10.11 3.50
N TYR A 319 2.67 10.44 2.57
CA TYR A 319 4.00 9.84 2.53
C TYR A 319 4.84 10.29 3.73
N ALA A 320 4.71 11.54 4.18
CA ALA A 320 5.35 12.02 5.40
C ALA A 320 4.85 11.26 6.64
N ASP A 321 3.56 10.90 6.68
CA ASP A 321 2.99 10.06 7.74
C ASP A 321 3.58 8.63 7.75
N ASN A 322 3.94 8.07 6.59
CA ASN A 322 4.63 6.78 6.45
C ASN A 322 6.11 6.90 6.85
N LEU A 323 6.76 7.99 6.44
CA LEU A 323 8.16 8.27 6.80
C LEU A 323 8.33 8.50 8.32
N LEU A 324 7.28 8.97 9.00
CA LEU A 324 7.20 9.19 10.45
C LEU A 324 6.45 8.07 11.19
N ALA A 325 6.17 6.95 10.52
CA ALA A 325 5.46 5.83 11.15
C ALA A 325 6.13 5.31 12.43
N PRO A 326 7.47 5.22 12.57
CA PRO A 326 8.10 4.81 13.82
C PRO A 326 7.70 5.68 15.02
N GLU A 327 7.73 7.00 14.86
CA GLU A 327 7.43 7.98 15.91
C GLU A 327 5.91 8.09 16.17
N ARG A 328 5.09 7.76 15.18
CA ARG A 328 3.63 7.66 15.35
C ARG A 328 3.21 6.40 16.09
N ARG A 329 4.00 5.31 16.01
CA ARG A 329 3.73 4.04 16.70
C ARG A 329 4.19 4.07 18.16
N ALA A 330 5.29 4.77 18.47
CA ALA A 330 5.86 4.83 19.81
C ALA A 330 6.47 6.21 20.09
N SER A 331 6.37 6.69 21.34
CA SER A 331 6.95 7.98 21.73
C SER A 331 8.49 8.00 21.68
N ASN A 332 9.14 6.85 21.88
CA ASN A 332 10.60 6.69 21.86
C ASN A 332 11.00 5.39 21.13
N PRO A 333 10.89 5.34 19.79
CA PRO A 333 11.26 4.14 19.04
C PRO A 333 12.78 3.91 19.10
N SER A 334 13.21 2.64 19.13
CA SER A 334 14.64 2.32 19.05
C SER A 334 15.21 2.63 17.66
N SER A 335 16.53 2.79 17.54
CA SER A 335 17.18 2.99 16.23
C SER A 335 16.83 1.91 15.22
N SER A 336 16.70 0.66 15.68
CA SER A 336 16.30 -0.47 14.84
C SER A 336 14.83 -0.36 14.39
N ASP A 337 13.93 0.06 15.27
CA ASP A 337 12.51 0.26 14.92
C ASP A 337 12.31 1.43 13.97
N ILE A 338 13.17 2.46 14.06
CA ILE A 338 13.22 3.55 13.09
C ILE A 338 13.66 3.00 11.73
N ILE A 339 14.86 2.40 11.64
CA ILE A 339 15.45 1.91 10.38
C ILE A 339 14.52 0.91 9.65
N ASN A 340 13.85 0.05 10.39
CA ASN A 340 12.98 -0.99 9.81
C ASN A 340 11.51 -0.57 9.67
N GLY A 341 11.15 0.64 10.12
CA GLY A 341 9.75 0.99 10.36
C GLY A 341 9.21 2.13 9.52
N PHE A 342 10.01 2.75 8.67
CA PHE A 342 9.48 3.73 7.74
C PHE A 342 9.49 3.18 6.32
N SER A 343 8.55 3.67 5.53
CA SER A 343 8.47 3.44 4.09
C SER A 343 8.08 4.76 3.41
N LEU A 344 8.34 4.86 2.12
CA LEU A 344 7.84 5.97 1.31
C LEU A 344 6.45 5.62 0.76
N ASP A 345 6.33 4.43 0.15
CA ASP A 345 5.10 3.88 -0.44
C ASP A 345 4.34 4.88 -1.31
N ASN A 346 5.08 5.64 -2.13
CA ASN A 346 4.47 6.54 -3.09
C ASN A 346 3.81 5.78 -4.24
N ASP A 347 2.81 6.41 -4.83
CA ASP A 347 2.18 5.92 -6.05
C ASP A 347 3.20 5.75 -7.18
N ASP A 348 3.06 4.68 -7.97
CA ASP A 348 3.98 4.34 -9.05
C ASP A 348 4.02 5.40 -10.15
N SER A 349 2.98 6.23 -10.29
CA SER A 349 2.97 7.37 -11.22
C SER A 349 4.06 8.41 -10.94
N TYR A 350 4.64 8.42 -9.73
CA TYR A 350 5.75 9.31 -9.36
C TYR A 350 7.13 8.71 -9.64
N ASN A 351 7.21 7.39 -9.84
CA ASN A 351 8.46 6.64 -9.94
C ASN A 351 9.15 6.81 -11.31
N GLU A 352 10.47 6.89 -11.30
CA GLU A 352 11.28 6.88 -12.53
C GLU A 352 11.55 5.44 -13.02
N PHE A 353 11.80 5.24 -14.31
CA PHE A 353 12.16 3.94 -14.90
C PHE A 353 13.65 3.56 -14.74
N GLN A 354 14.40 4.31 -13.94
CA GLN A 354 15.80 4.03 -13.57
C GLN A 354 16.16 4.67 -12.23
N SER A 355 17.29 4.23 -11.69
CA SER A 355 18.07 4.97 -10.69
C SER A 355 19.54 4.85 -11.06
N ASP A 356 20.31 5.92 -10.90
CA ASP A 356 21.75 5.93 -11.17
C ASP A 356 22.60 6.35 -9.96
N ALA A 357 21.95 6.62 -8.80
CA ALA A 357 22.54 7.17 -7.56
C ALA A 357 23.57 8.27 -7.81
N SER A 358 23.42 9.00 -8.91
CA SER A 358 24.17 10.22 -9.07
C SER A 358 23.67 11.24 -8.07
N ASP A 359 24.42 12.33 -7.93
CA ASP A 359 23.97 13.48 -7.15
C ASP A 359 22.65 14.08 -7.67
N ASN A 360 22.31 13.84 -8.94
CA ASN A 360 21.07 14.29 -9.56
C ASN A 360 19.89 13.35 -9.26
N ASP A 361 20.16 12.14 -8.77
CA ASP A 361 19.18 11.12 -8.37
C ASP A 361 19.04 11.03 -6.84
N ASN A 362 19.45 12.09 -6.13
CA ASN A 362 19.41 12.15 -4.67
C ASN A 362 18.28 13.06 -4.18
N THR A 363 17.15 12.44 -3.81
CA THR A 363 15.94 13.13 -3.33
C THR A 363 16.18 13.95 -2.06
N ALA A 364 17.16 13.57 -1.23
CA ALA A 364 17.48 14.29 0.00
C ALA A 364 18.10 15.68 -0.24
N LYS A 365 18.76 15.87 -1.39
CA LYS A 365 19.29 17.17 -1.82
C LYS A 365 18.20 18.15 -2.25
N GLY A 366 17.03 17.63 -2.59
CA GLY A 366 15.85 18.41 -2.93
C GLY A 366 15.54 19.52 -1.94
N LYS A 367 15.21 20.70 -2.48
CA LYS A 367 14.86 21.92 -1.73
C LYS A 367 13.42 22.38 -1.96
N ASN A 368 12.52 21.46 -2.31
CA ASN A 368 11.10 21.76 -2.44
C ASN A 368 10.56 22.34 -1.11
N LYS A 369 10.10 23.59 -1.17
CA LYS A 369 9.61 24.33 0.01
C LYS A 369 8.30 23.76 0.55
N ASN A 370 7.43 23.23 -0.33
CA ASN A 370 6.15 22.65 0.05
C ASN A 370 6.36 21.39 0.88
N LEU A 371 7.23 20.47 0.40
CA LEU A 371 7.58 19.26 1.14
C LEU A 371 8.19 19.58 2.51
N ASN A 372 9.09 20.58 2.59
CA ASN A 372 9.65 21.00 3.87
C ASN A 372 8.59 21.54 4.82
N THR A 373 7.62 22.27 4.31
CA THR A 373 6.49 22.81 5.10
C THR A 373 5.62 21.68 5.63
N ILE A 374 5.25 20.71 4.78
CA ILE A 374 4.50 19.52 5.16
C ILE A 374 5.24 18.75 6.26
N ILE A 375 6.52 18.46 6.05
CA ILE A 375 7.34 17.74 7.03
C ILE A 375 7.41 18.49 8.36
N ASN A 376 7.74 19.79 8.34
CA ASN A 376 7.86 20.57 9.56
C ASN A 376 6.53 20.62 10.33
N ASN A 377 5.40 20.76 9.64
CA ASN A 377 4.08 20.72 10.27
C ASN A 377 3.83 19.37 10.98
N LYS A 378 4.20 18.24 10.35
CA LYS A 378 4.10 16.91 10.98
C LYS A 378 5.03 16.77 12.19
N LEU A 379 6.27 17.26 12.08
CA LEU A 379 7.22 17.22 13.21
C LEU A 379 6.72 18.04 14.41
N THR A 380 6.14 19.22 14.16
CA THR A 380 5.50 20.03 15.20
C THR A 380 4.28 19.32 15.80
N ALA A 381 3.41 18.74 14.98
CA ALA A 381 2.22 18.01 15.46
C ALA A 381 2.56 16.78 16.33
N LEU A 382 3.71 16.14 16.06
CA LEU A 382 4.21 15.02 16.85
C LEU A 382 5.11 15.44 18.03
N ASN A 383 5.33 16.75 18.24
CA ASN A 383 6.22 17.29 19.26
C ASN A 383 7.65 16.70 19.20
N LEU A 384 8.26 16.75 18.01
CA LEU A 384 9.60 16.21 17.74
C LEU A 384 10.65 17.33 17.53
N PRO A 385 11.04 18.09 18.57
CA PRO A 385 11.87 19.30 18.43
C PRO A 385 13.32 19.04 17.98
N ASN A 386 13.81 17.82 18.17
CA ASN A 386 15.18 17.44 17.76
C ASN A 386 15.25 16.94 16.31
N TYR A 387 14.10 16.75 15.66
CA TYR A 387 14.02 16.35 14.26
C TYR A 387 14.06 17.56 13.34
N ASN A 388 14.47 17.34 12.09
CA ASN A 388 14.41 18.36 11.05
C ASN A 388 13.98 17.77 9.71
N ALA A 389 13.55 18.64 8.78
CA ALA A 389 13.08 18.18 7.47
C ALA A 389 14.15 17.47 6.63
N LYS A 390 15.44 17.68 6.88
CA LYS A 390 16.51 16.97 6.16
C LYS A 390 16.52 15.49 6.55
N MET A 391 16.39 15.17 7.83
CA MET A 391 16.29 13.78 8.30
C MET A 391 15.15 13.02 7.63
N ILE A 392 13.97 13.64 7.48
CA ILE A 392 12.81 12.99 6.86
C ILE A 392 12.98 12.84 5.34
N ARG A 393 13.61 13.81 4.65
CA ARG A 393 13.99 13.62 3.24
C ARG A 393 15.07 12.55 3.07
N ASN A 394 16.00 12.41 4.03
CA ASN A 394 16.97 11.31 4.03
C ASN A 394 16.29 9.95 4.18
N ARG A 395 15.15 9.86 4.89
CA ARG A 395 14.32 8.65 4.93
C ARG A 395 13.68 8.36 3.57
N ALA A 396 13.13 9.38 2.90
CA ALA A 396 12.61 9.21 1.53
C ALA A 396 13.70 8.72 0.57
N GLU A 397 14.89 9.31 0.63
CA GLU A 397 16.05 8.86 -0.15
C GLU A 397 16.44 7.43 0.20
N ALA A 398 16.49 7.06 1.49
CA ALA A 398 16.85 5.70 1.91
C ALA A 398 15.91 4.61 1.33
N MET A 399 14.68 4.96 0.96
CA MET A 399 13.73 4.06 0.30
C MET A 399 13.89 4.02 -1.23
N SER A 400 14.56 5.02 -1.82
CA SER A 400 14.95 5.00 -3.22
C SER A 400 16.05 3.97 -3.44
N CYS A 401 16.20 3.54 -4.70
CA CYS A 401 17.27 2.63 -5.07
C CYS A 401 18.63 3.29 -4.84
N GLY A 402 18.77 4.57 -5.19
CA GLY A 402 20.02 5.29 -5.00
C GLY A 402 20.41 5.48 -3.53
N GLY A 403 19.43 5.78 -2.66
CA GLY A 403 19.68 5.96 -1.23
C GLY A 403 19.98 4.67 -0.49
N CYS A 404 19.19 3.62 -0.70
CA CYS A 404 19.46 2.32 -0.10
C CYS A 404 20.88 1.83 -0.38
N HIS A 405 21.37 2.08 -1.61
CA HIS A 405 22.61 1.53 -2.09
C HIS A 405 23.82 2.44 -1.92
N GLN A 406 23.66 3.76 -1.92
CA GLN A 406 24.80 4.66 -1.91
C GLN A 406 24.52 5.95 -1.16
N ASN A 407 23.51 6.68 -1.58
CA ASN A 407 23.32 8.08 -1.20
C ASN A 407 22.97 8.25 0.28
N SER A 408 22.38 7.24 0.92
CA SER A 408 22.02 7.30 2.35
C SER A 408 23.03 6.62 3.27
N ASN A 409 24.12 6.02 2.78
CA ASN A 409 25.13 5.41 3.66
C ASN A 409 25.62 6.43 4.71
N ASP A 410 25.50 6.09 5.99
CA ASP A 410 25.82 6.95 7.14
C ASP A 410 25.06 8.27 7.24
N THR A 411 23.98 8.42 6.48
CA THR A 411 23.19 9.64 6.51
C THR A 411 22.27 9.64 7.72
N GLU A 412 22.24 10.76 8.45
CA GLU A 412 21.38 10.93 9.63
C GLU A 412 19.89 10.97 9.23
N ILE A 413 19.11 10.00 9.71
CA ILE A 413 17.68 9.84 9.40
C ILE A 413 16.78 10.10 10.61
N ALA A 414 17.36 10.20 11.80
CA ALA A 414 16.74 10.63 13.05
C ALA A 414 17.85 11.14 13.99
N PRO A 415 17.52 11.85 15.08
CA PRO A 415 18.52 12.32 16.03
C PRO A 415 19.38 11.17 16.55
N ASN A 416 20.68 11.20 16.25
CA ASN A 416 21.64 10.14 16.60
C ASN A 416 21.37 8.77 15.96
N VAL A 417 20.62 8.73 14.86
CA VAL A 417 20.34 7.50 14.10
C VAL A 417 20.75 7.72 12.64
N ASN A 418 21.76 6.96 12.22
CA ASN A 418 22.24 6.98 10.85
C ASN A 418 21.73 5.75 10.09
N TRP A 419 21.43 5.95 8.81
CA TRP A 419 21.10 4.85 7.92
C TRP A 419 22.33 3.95 7.72
N PRO A 420 22.17 2.63 7.84
CA PRO A 420 23.30 1.70 7.86
C PRO A 420 23.98 1.59 6.50
N LYS A 421 25.28 1.29 6.51
CA LYS A 421 26.07 1.19 5.28
C LYS A 421 25.77 -0.08 4.49
N SER A 422 25.53 0.10 3.20
CA SER A 422 25.76 -0.95 2.20
C SER A 422 27.26 -1.25 2.05
N ARG A 423 27.58 -2.28 1.26
CA ARG A 423 28.93 -2.68 0.86
C ARG A 423 29.18 -2.16 -0.53
N PHE A 424 29.85 -1.00 -0.66
CA PHE A 424 30.27 -0.46 -1.96
C PHE A 424 29.17 -0.44 -3.05
N PHE A 425 27.97 0.02 -2.70
CA PHE A 425 26.75 0.04 -3.53
C PHE A 425 25.76 -1.08 -3.23
N VAL A 426 26.08 -2.12 -2.46
CA VAL A 426 25.21 -3.31 -2.42
C VAL A 426 25.00 -3.98 -1.08
N HIS A 427 24.20 -5.04 -1.07
CA HIS A 427 24.00 -5.86 0.10
C HIS A 427 24.58 -7.29 0.03
N VAL A 428 24.92 -7.85 -1.13
CA VAL A 428 25.67 -9.11 -1.27
C VAL A 428 26.65 -9.05 -2.43
N ASP A 429 27.95 -9.23 -2.23
CA ASP A 429 28.93 -9.24 -3.34
C ASP A 429 28.90 -10.51 -4.20
N GLU A 430 29.62 -10.54 -5.34
CA GLU A 430 29.66 -11.74 -6.21
C GLU A 430 30.26 -12.97 -5.50
N GLN A 431 31.04 -12.75 -4.45
CA GLN A 431 31.57 -13.80 -3.58
C GLN A 431 30.56 -14.24 -2.52
N GLY A 432 29.40 -13.56 -2.40
CA GLY A 432 28.34 -13.85 -1.45
C GLY A 432 28.47 -13.15 -0.10
N THR A 433 29.43 -12.24 0.09
CA THR A 433 29.62 -11.50 1.34
C THR A 433 28.51 -10.47 1.53
N LEU A 434 27.89 -10.50 2.71
CA LEU A 434 26.77 -9.63 3.08
C LEU A 434 27.24 -8.26 3.59
N SER A 435 26.49 -7.19 3.31
CA SER A 435 26.79 -5.85 3.80
C SER A 435 26.45 -5.64 5.27
N PRO A 436 27.11 -4.69 5.97
CA PRO A 436 26.79 -4.31 7.35
C PRO A 436 25.29 -4.04 7.57
N ALA A 437 24.65 -3.27 6.67
CA ALA A 437 23.21 -2.99 6.77
C ALA A 437 22.33 -4.24 6.88
N LEU A 438 22.66 -5.32 6.16
CA LEU A 438 21.91 -6.57 6.31
C LEU A 438 22.18 -7.24 7.63
N ILE A 439 23.45 -7.48 7.94
CA ILE A 439 23.83 -8.34 9.05
C ILE A 439 23.51 -7.70 10.40
N GLU A 440 23.56 -6.37 10.49
CA GLU A 440 23.36 -5.63 11.73
C GLU A 440 21.93 -5.08 11.89
N GLN A 441 21.21 -4.78 10.80
CA GLN A 441 19.89 -4.14 10.88
C GLN A 441 18.76 -5.01 10.34
N PHE A 442 18.82 -5.37 9.05
CA PHE A 442 17.65 -5.96 8.38
C PHE A 442 17.45 -7.44 8.70
N LEU A 443 18.50 -8.27 8.72
CA LEU A 443 18.37 -9.69 9.03
C LEU A 443 17.93 -9.95 10.48
N PRO A 444 18.46 -9.25 11.50
CA PRO A 444 17.96 -9.39 12.87
C PRO A 444 16.47 -9.03 12.99
N ALA A 445 16.03 -7.94 12.34
CA ALA A 445 14.64 -7.52 12.37
C ALA A 445 13.70 -8.54 11.69
N ARG A 446 14.10 -9.06 10.52
CA ARG A 446 13.38 -10.13 9.81
C ARG A 446 13.32 -11.43 10.60
N ALA A 447 14.39 -11.79 11.31
CA ALA A 447 14.43 -12.96 12.17
C ALA A 447 13.44 -12.82 13.35
N ALA A 448 13.42 -11.65 13.97
CA ALA A 448 12.52 -11.36 15.08
C ALA A 448 11.05 -11.38 14.63
N LEU A 449 10.74 -10.79 13.47
CA LEU A 449 9.43 -10.87 12.85
C LEU A 449 9.02 -12.32 12.55
N LEU A 450 9.87 -13.09 11.87
CA LEU A 450 9.54 -14.47 11.48
C LEU A 450 9.27 -15.34 12.71
N LYS A 451 10.04 -15.12 13.79
CA LYS A 451 9.82 -15.74 15.08
C LYS A 451 8.47 -15.34 15.68
N ASP A 452 8.18 -14.05 15.77
CA ASP A 452 6.92 -13.52 16.30
C ASP A 452 5.71 -14.08 15.54
N TYR A 453 5.78 -14.05 14.21
CA TYR A 453 4.77 -14.62 13.34
C TYR A 453 4.54 -16.11 13.63
N LEU A 454 5.60 -16.92 13.70
CA LEU A 454 5.49 -18.35 13.98
C LEU A 454 4.94 -18.59 15.39
N GLN A 455 5.33 -17.82 16.40
CA GLN A 455 4.83 -17.94 17.77
C GLN A 455 3.35 -17.59 17.87
N LYS A 456 2.94 -16.47 17.26
CA LYS A 456 1.53 -16.05 17.22
C LYS A 456 0.69 -17.07 16.45
N THR A 457 1.16 -17.54 15.29
CA THR A 457 0.39 -18.44 14.42
C THR A 457 0.35 -19.88 14.94
N THR A 458 1.35 -20.33 15.71
CA THR A 458 1.29 -21.63 16.42
C THR A 458 0.42 -21.59 17.69
N GLY A 459 0.13 -20.39 18.22
CA GLY A 459 -0.64 -20.17 19.44
C GLY A 459 -2.04 -19.57 19.28
N THR A 460 -2.47 -19.20 18.06
CA THR A 460 -3.77 -18.58 17.78
C THR A 460 -4.47 -19.19 16.57
N THR A 461 -5.78 -19.37 16.72
CA THR A 461 -6.75 -19.78 15.69
C THR A 461 -6.77 -18.81 14.51
N VAL A 462 -7.17 -19.32 13.36
CA VAL A 462 -7.28 -18.61 12.08
C VAL A 462 -7.98 -17.26 12.22
N GLU A 463 -7.47 -16.24 11.53
CA GLU A 463 -8.24 -15.01 11.28
C GLU A 463 -9.53 -15.46 10.58
N LYS A 464 -10.55 -15.72 11.40
CA LYS A 464 -11.75 -16.44 10.99
C LYS A 464 -12.61 -15.56 10.09
N TRP A 465 -12.51 -14.23 10.21
CA TRP A 465 -13.42 -13.29 9.57
C TRP A 465 -12.67 -12.20 8.81
N ARG A 466 -12.70 -12.25 7.48
CA ARG A 466 -12.28 -11.13 6.61
C ARG A 466 -13.51 -10.47 5.99
N PHE A 467 -13.89 -9.31 6.51
CA PHE A 467 -15.07 -8.56 6.07
C PHE A 467 -14.90 -7.93 4.69
N ALA A 468 -16.02 -7.47 4.11
CA ALA A 468 -16.00 -6.64 2.91
C ALA A 468 -15.02 -5.46 3.03
N GLU A 469 -14.39 -5.08 1.91
CA GLU A 469 -13.29 -4.11 1.87
C GLU A 469 -13.65 -2.74 2.46
N VAL A 470 -14.93 -2.35 2.41
CA VAL A 470 -15.44 -1.08 2.95
C VAL A 470 -16.68 -1.34 3.81
N ASP A 471 -16.61 -0.85 5.04
CA ASP A 471 -17.70 -0.78 6.01
C ASP A 471 -18.12 0.69 6.20
N TYR A 472 -19.24 0.95 6.88
CA TYR A 472 -19.76 2.31 7.02
C TYR A 472 -18.70 3.26 7.65
N SER A 473 -18.06 2.82 8.73
CA SER A 473 -17.08 3.60 9.48
C SER A 473 -15.89 3.99 8.60
N SER A 474 -15.34 3.06 7.83
CA SER A 474 -14.20 3.33 6.94
C SER A 474 -14.59 4.20 5.75
N ALA A 475 -15.77 3.96 5.14
CA ALA A 475 -16.31 4.83 4.09
C ALA A 475 -16.35 6.30 4.55
N ARG A 476 -16.83 6.52 5.78
CA ARG A 476 -16.98 7.88 6.33
C ARG A 476 -15.66 8.50 6.80
N ASN A 477 -14.87 7.76 7.59
CA ASN A 477 -13.78 8.34 8.38
C ASN A 477 -12.39 8.15 7.76
N ASP A 478 -12.24 7.22 6.82
CA ASP A 478 -10.95 6.90 6.20
C ASP A 478 -10.90 7.38 4.74
N PHE A 479 -11.96 7.13 3.95
CA PHE A 479 -12.00 7.48 2.52
C PHE A 479 -12.72 8.79 2.20
N GLY A 480 -13.73 9.15 3.00
CA GLY A 480 -14.73 10.16 2.68
C GLY A 480 -15.92 9.51 1.97
N PHE A 481 -17.14 9.74 2.47
CA PHE A 481 -18.31 8.87 2.26
C PHE A 481 -18.61 8.49 0.79
N HIS A 482 -18.44 9.42 -0.15
CA HIS A 482 -18.68 9.20 -1.58
C HIS A 482 -17.42 8.87 -2.40
N ASN A 483 -16.23 8.99 -1.80
CA ASN A 483 -14.93 8.79 -2.46
C ASN A 483 -14.34 7.39 -2.22
N ALA A 484 -15.01 6.53 -1.45
CA ALA A 484 -14.63 5.13 -1.31
C ALA A 484 -14.77 4.41 -2.67
N SER A 485 -13.88 3.46 -2.96
CA SER A 485 -13.91 2.72 -4.23
C SER A 485 -15.16 1.83 -4.38
N ASN A 486 -15.76 1.44 -3.26
CA ASN A 486 -16.95 0.62 -3.14
C ASN A 486 -17.78 1.12 -1.96
N ASN A 487 -19.08 0.79 -1.98
CA ASN A 487 -20.02 1.20 -0.96
C ASN A 487 -20.12 0.10 0.12
N PHE A 488 -20.50 0.49 1.33
CA PHE A 488 -20.83 -0.46 2.40
C PHE A 488 -22.24 -1.03 2.15
N ASN A 489 -22.51 -2.22 2.69
CA ASN A 489 -23.86 -2.77 2.73
C ASN A 489 -24.66 -2.17 3.89
N ASN A 490 -25.92 -1.80 3.64
CA ASN A 490 -26.73 -1.13 4.65
C ASN A 490 -27.14 -2.07 5.80
N GLN A 491 -27.46 -3.34 5.52
CA GLN A 491 -28.20 -4.19 6.47
C GLN A 491 -27.61 -5.59 6.66
N ALA A 492 -26.50 -5.91 6.02
CA ALA A 492 -25.88 -7.22 6.11
C ALA A 492 -24.36 -7.12 6.24
N PHE A 493 -23.79 -8.12 6.91
CA PHE A 493 -22.35 -8.37 6.89
C PHE A 493 -22.08 -9.58 6.00
N ALA A 494 -20.91 -9.57 5.38
CA ALA A 494 -20.36 -10.72 4.68
C ALA A 494 -18.87 -10.83 4.96
N THR A 495 -18.40 -12.06 5.14
CA THR A 495 -17.04 -12.36 5.57
C THR A 495 -16.48 -13.56 4.84
N LEU A 496 -15.25 -13.45 4.37
CA LEU A 496 -14.45 -14.57 3.90
C LEU A 496 -13.86 -15.32 5.08
N GLN A 497 -14.12 -16.61 5.09
CA GLN A 497 -13.54 -17.57 6.01
C GLN A 497 -12.13 -17.97 5.60
N ALA A 498 -11.50 -18.72 6.50
CA ALA A 498 -10.21 -19.38 6.38
C ALA A 498 -10.06 -20.33 5.18
N ASP A 499 -11.15 -20.79 4.57
CA ASP A 499 -11.17 -21.63 3.35
C ASP A 499 -11.62 -20.82 2.10
N GLY A 500 -11.93 -19.54 2.28
CA GLY A 500 -12.40 -18.65 1.22
C GLY A 500 -13.87 -18.88 0.91
N SER A 501 -14.59 -19.62 1.75
CA SER A 501 -16.04 -19.62 1.79
C SER A 501 -16.56 -18.31 2.40
N ILE A 502 -17.84 -18.03 2.17
CA ILE A 502 -18.46 -16.79 2.60
C ILE A 502 -19.56 -17.10 3.60
N THR A 503 -19.49 -16.43 4.75
CA THR A 503 -20.60 -16.34 5.69
C THR A 503 -21.21 -14.95 5.56
N ALA A 504 -22.54 -14.89 5.45
CA ALA A 504 -23.29 -13.65 5.50
C ALA A 504 -24.40 -13.75 6.53
N TRP A 505 -24.74 -12.63 7.15
CA TRP A 505 -25.86 -12.51 8.08
C TRP A 505 -26.42 -11.09 8.08
N GLY A 506 -27.63 -10.92 8.61
CA GLY A 506 -28.41 -9.67 8.56
C GLY A 506 -29.64 -9.83 7.67
N ASN A 507 -30.10 -8.75 7.05
CA ASN A 507 -31.30 -8.79 6.21
C ASN A 507 -31.09 -9.64 4.95
N SER A 508 -31.97 -10.61 4.71
CA SER A 508 -31.91 -11.51 3.55
C SER A 508 -31.98 -10.78 2.22
N GLY A 509 -32.80 -9.72 2.11
CA GLY A 509 -32.93 -8.91 0.90
C GLY A 509 -31.66 -8.12 0.56
N TYR A 510 -30.78 -7.90 1.54
CA TYR A 510 -29.53 -7.17 1.37
C TYR A 510 -28.31 -8.08 1.21
N GLY A 511 -28.53 -9.39 1.01
CA GLY A 511 -27.47 -10.38 0.92
C GLY A 511 -26.99 -10.92 2.28
N GLY A 512 -27.76 -10.71 3.35
CA GLY A 512 -27.55 -11.36 4.65
C GLY A 512 -27.81 -12.87 4.61
N THR A 513 -28.35 -13.38 3.51
CA THR A 513 -28.49 -14.82 3.21
C THR A 513 -28.14 -15.06 1.74
N GLY A 514 -27.98 -16.32 1.34
CA GLY A 514 -27.75 -16.68 -0.07
C GLY A 514 -26.35 -16.37 -0.57
N ALA A 515 -25.37 -16.25 0.34
CA ALA A 515 -23.97 -16.19 -0.04
C ALA A 515 -23.59 -17.42 -0.90
N PRO A 516 -22.71 -17.25 -1.90
CA PRO A 516 -22.45 -18.31 -2.87
C PRO A 516 -21.82 -19.55 -2.21
N THR A 517 -22.30 -20.72 -2.63
CA THR A 517 -21.73 -22.00 -2.20
C THR A 517 -20.38 -22.22 -2.88
N GLY A 518 -19.33 -22.43 -2.10
CA GLY A 518 -17.99 -22.69 -2.62
C GLY A 518 -16.91 -21.96 -1.82
N SER A 519 -15.66 -22.14 -2.24
CA SER A 519 -14.47 -21.63 -1.57
C SER A 519 -13.52 -20.95 -2.57
N GLY A 520 -12.40 -20.40 -2.09
CA GLY A 520 -11.39 -19.76 -2.94
C GLY A 520 -11.69 -18.32 -3.37
N TYR A 521 -12.69 -17.67 -2.77
CA TYR A 521 -12.85 -16.22 -2.87
C TYR A 521 -11.75 -15.50 -2.09
N THR A 522 -11.27 -14.38 -2.62
CA THR A 522 -10.14 -13.61 -2.07
C THR A 522 -10.53 -12.22 -1.58
N LYS A 523 -11.58 -11.61 -2.16
CA LYS A 523 -12.09 -10.28 -1.76
C LYS A 523 -13.63 -10.26 -1.81
N ILE A 524 -14.25 -9.52 -0.88
CA ILE A 524 -15.68 -9.20 -0.91
C ILE A 524 -15.85 -7.69 -1.06
N TYR A 525 -16.70 -7.31 -2.00
CA TYR A 525 -17.16 -5.95 -2.25
C TYR A 525 -18.66 -5.89 -2.00
N SER A 526 -19.17 -4.69 -1.73
CA SER A 526 -20.60 -4.46 -1.54
C SER A 526 -21.04 -3.19 -2.26
N ASN A 527 -22.33 -3.11 -2.53
CA ASN A 527 -23.05 -1.85 -2.61
C ASN A 527 -24.06 -1.79 -1.44
N ARG A 528 -25.02 -0.87 -1.45
CA ARG A 528 -25.96 -0.75 -0.32
C ARG A 528 -26.88 -1.95 -0.14
N TYR A 529 -27.09 -2.77 -1.17
CA TYR A 529 -28.13 -3.81 -1.25
C TYR A 529 -27.60 -5.22 -1.60
N ALA A 530 -26.36 -5.33 -2.07
CA ALA A 530 -25.80 -6.56 -2.60
C ALA A 530 -24.29 -6.67 -2.32
N PHE A 531 -23.76 -7.88 -2.52
CA PHE A 531 -22.34 -8.18 -2.45
C PHE A 531 -21.84 -8.79 -3.77
N ALA A 532 -20.54 -8.64 -4.00
CA ALA A 532 -19.80 -9.29 -5.07
C ALA A 532 -18.46 -9.80 -4.54
N ALA A 533 -18.15 -11.07 -4.78
CA ALA A 533 -16.90 -11.70 -4.38
C ALA A 533 -16.02 -12.01 -5.59
N LEU A 534 -14.72 -11.75 -5.45
CA LEU A 534 -13.70 -11.95 -6.46
C LEU A 534 -12.83 -13.16 -6.10
N LYS A 535 -12.45 -13.96 -7.09
CA LYS A 535 -11.47 -15.05 -6.96
C LYS A 535 -10.10 -14.65 -7.50
N ILE A 536 -9.09 -15.48 -7.22
CA ILE A 536 -7.71 -15.24 -7.67
C ILE A 536 -7.55 -15.22 -9.20
N ASP A 537 -8.36 -15.98 -9.93
CA ASP A 537 -8.38 -15.95 -11.39
C ASP A 537 -9.10 -14.70 -11.93
N GLY A 538 -9.69 -13.88 -11.06
CA GLY A 538 -10.45 -12.70 -11.42
C GLY A 538 -11.90 -12.99 -11.80
N SER A 539 -12.44 -14.18 -11.50
CA SER A 539 -13.87 -14.46 -11.66
C SER A 539 -14.71 -13.85 -10.54
N ILE A 540 -15.94 -13.45 -10.86
CA ILE A 540 -16.84 -12.70 -9.95
C ILE A 540 -18.12 -13.50 -9.69
N THR A 541 -18.58 -13.51 -8.44
CA THR A 541 -19.91 -14.01 -8.06
C THR A 541 -20.62 -12.96 -7.22
N ALA A 542 -21.89 -12.67 -7.51
CA ALA A 542 -22.68 -11.70 -6.75
C ALA A 542 -23.90 -12.36 -6.10
N TRP A 543 -24.36 -11.79 -4.98
CA TRP A 543 -25.57 -12.20 -4.27
C TRP A 543 -26.21 -11.00 -3.53
N GLY A 544 -27.48 -11.12 -3.15
CA GLY A 544 -28.28 -10.06 -2.53
C GLY A 544 -29.45 -9.64 -3.41
N ASP A 545 -29.85 -8.38 -3.35
CA ASP A 545 -30.96 -7.88 -4.14
C ASP A 545 -30.64 -7.93 -5.65
N SER A 546 -31.49 -8.59 -6.44
CA SER A 546 -31.28 -8.80 -7.87
C SER A 546 -31.32 -7.50 -8.67
N ASP A 547 -32.14 -6.53 -8.28
CA ASP A 547 -32.32 -5.27 -9.01
C ASP A 547 -31.08 -4.37 -8.86
N PHE A 548 -30.32 -4.57 -7.78
CA PHE A 548 -29.11 -3.84 -7.44
C PHE A 548 -27.83 -4.65 -7.65
N GLY A 549 -27.87 -5.68 -8.51
CA GLY A 549 -26.67 -6.42 -8.93
C GLY A 549 -26.26 -7.60 -8.05
N GLY A 550 -27.12 -8.01 -7.11
CA GLY A 550 -27.00 -9.22 -6.29
C GLY A 550 -27.63 -10.47 -6.92
N GLY A 551 -28.03 -10.41 -8.19
CA GLY A 551 -28.67 -11.52 -8.90
C GLY A 551 -27.89 -11.99 -10.13
N THR A 552 -28.61 -12.53 -11.12
CA THR A 552 -28.06 -12.88 -12.43
C THR A 552 -27.66 -11.61 -13.18
N GLY A 553 -26.38 -11.45 -13.54
CA GLY A 553 -25.91 -10.27 -14.27
C GLY A 553 -24.46 -9.87 -13.97
N ALA A 554 -23.86 -10.41 -12.91
CA ALA A 554 -22.42 -10.31 -12.70
C ALA A 554 -21.66 -10.86 -13.95
N PRO A 555 -20.56 -10.23 -14.36
CA PRO A 555 -19.88 -10.57 -15.60
C PRO A 555 -19.36 -12.01 -15.59
N THR A 556 -19.60 -12.72 -16.70
CA THR A 556 -19.04 -14.05 -16.94
C THR A 556 -17.58 -13.93 -17.42
N GLY A 557 -16.67 -14.71 -16.83
CA GLY A 557 -15.26 -14.75 -17.23
C GLY A 557 -14.32 -14.48 -16.08
N SER A 558 -13.04 -14.30 -16.42
CA SER A 558 -11.92 -14.15 -15.49
C SER A 558 -11.06 -12.93 -15.86
N GLY A 559 -10.02 -12.64 -15.07
CA GLY A 559 -9.07 -11.55 -15.32
C GLY A 559 -9.49 -10.18 -14.78
N TYR A 560 -10.59 -10.08 -14.04
CA TYR A 560 -10.90 -8.86 -13.28
C TYR A 560 -9.97 -8.73 -12.08
N THR A 561 -9.46 -7.54 -11.84
CA THR A 561 -8.49 -7.27 -10.77
C THR A 561 -9.10 -6.48 -9.62
N LYS A 562 -10.19 -5.74 -9.86
CA LYS A 562 -10.88 -4.94 -8.85
C LYS A 562 -12.34 -4.67 -9.20
N ILE A 563 -13.18 -4.56 -8.17
CA ILE A 563 -14.59 -4.16 -8.26
C ILE A 563 -14.78 -2.82 -7.56
N TYR A 564 -15.59 -1.96 -8.18
CA TYR A 564 -16.06 -0.68 -7.69
C TYR A 564 -17.59 -0.70 -7.62
N SER A 565 -18.18 0.22 -6.85
CA SER A 565 -19.63 0.30 -6.77
C SER A 565 -20.11 1.69 -6.36
N ASN A 566 -21.21 2.12 -6.96
CA ASN A 566 -22.08 3.13 -6.37
C ASN A 566 -23.11 2.44 -5.46
N PRO A 567 -24.05 3.15 -4.82
CA PRO A 567 -25.08 2.55 -3.98
C PRO A 567 -25.89 1.40 -4.59
N GLU A 568 -26.07 1.34 -5.91
CA GLU A 568 -27.08 0.52 -6.60
C GLU A 568 -26.53 -0.32 -7.76
N ALA A 569 -25.24 -0.18 -8.10
CA ALA A 569 -24.59 -0.86 -9.21
C ALA A 569 -23.10 -1.12 -8.94
N PHE A 570 -22.52 -2.04 -9.70
CA PHE A 570 -21.10 -2.40 -9.66
C PHE A 570 -20.41 -2.12 -11.01
N ALA A 571 -19.09 -1.91 -10.95
CA ALA A 571 -18.21 -1.85 -12.11
C ALA A 571 -16.88 -2.56 -11.80
N ALA A 572 -16.46 -3.51 -12.62
CA ALA A 572 -15.21 -4.25 -12.48
C ALA A 572 -14.21 -3.86 -13.57
N ILE A 573 -12.93 -3.83 -13.21
CA ILE A 573 -11.82 -3.49 -14.12
C ILE A 573 -10.87 -4.67 -14.30
N LYS A 574 -10.32 -4.84 -15.50
CA LYS A 574 -9.26 -5.82 -15.81
C LYS A 574 -7.87 -5.18 -15.80
N ALA A 575 -6.83 -6.00 -15.90
CA ALA A 575 -5.43 -5.54 -15.92
C ALA A 575 -5.11 -4.59 -17.10
N ASP A 576 -5.78 -4.76 -18.24
CA ASP A 576 -5.65 -3.85 -19.39
C ASP A 576 -6.41 -2.52 -19.21
N GLY A 577 -7.19 -2.37 -18.13
CA GLY A 577 -8.02 -1.21 -17.86
C GLY A 577 -9.39 -1.23 -18.54
N SER A 578 -9.83 -2.35 -19.11
CA SER A 578 -11.21 -2.49 -19.62
C SER A 578 -12.22 -2.63 -18.48
N ILE A 579 -13.44 -2.10 -18.66
CA ILE A 579 -14.47 -2.00 -17.62
C ILE A 579 -15.72 -2.79 -18.00
N THR A 580 -16.32 -3.48 -17.03
CA THR A 580 -17.67 -4.08 -17.16
C THR A 580 -18.53 -3.66 -15.98
N ALA A 581 -19.76 -3.21 -16.23
CA ALA A 581 -20.71 -2.82 -15.20
C ALA A 581 -21.95 -3.73 -15.17
N TRP A 582 -22.56 -3.87 -13.99
CA TRP A 582 -23.82 -4.59 -13.77
C TRP A 582 -24.59 -4.02 -12.57
N GLY A 583 -25.87 -4.41 -12.43
CA GLY A 583 -26.80 -3.87 -11.43
C GLY A 583 -27.83 -2.93 -12.06
N LEU A 584 -28.38 -1.99 -11.28
CA LEU A 584 -29.47 -1.14 -11.75
C LEU A 584 -29.04 -0.28 -12.95
N SER A 585 -29.71 -0.46 -14.09
CA SER A 585 -29.33 0.20 -15.36
C SER A 585 -29.37 1.73 -15.26
N SER A 586 -30.37 2.30 -14.58
CA SER A 586 -30.48 3.75 -14.37
C SER A 586 -29.35 4.32 -13.52
N SER A 587 -28.65 3.47 -12.76
CA SER A 587 -27.54 3.85 -11.89
C SER A 587 -26.19 3.46 -12.49
N GLY A 588 -26.10 3.27 -13.81
CA GLY A 588 -24.84 2.93 -14.48
C GLY A 588 -24.43 1.47 -14.35
N GLY A 589 -25.35 0.58 -13.96
CA GLY A 589 -25.20 -0.87 -14.09
C GLY A 589 -25.12 -1.34 -15.55
N THR A 590 -25.32 -0.44 -16.51
CA THR A 590 -25.10 -0.65 -17.94
C THR A 590 -24.40 0.57 -18.54
N GLY A 591 -23.82 0.43 -19.73
CA GLY A 591 -23.24 1.57 -20.46
C GLY A 591 -21.84 1.98 -20.01
N ALA A 592 -21.10 1.06 -19.38
CA ALA A 592 -19.67 1.25 -19.13
C ALA A 592 -18.91 1.58 -20.44
N PRO A 593 -17.87 2.43 -20.39
CA PRO A 593 -17.19 2.89 -21.58
C PRO A 593 -16.48 1.76 -22.32
N THR A 594 -16.51 1.82 -23.65
CA THR A 594 -15.75 0.91 -24.51
C THR A 594 -14.27 1.30 -24.52
N GLY A 595 -13.37 0.32 -24.48
CA GLY A 595 -11.92 0.54 -24.56
C GLY A 595 -11.17 0.08 -23.31
N SER A 596 -9.89 0.42 -23.26
CA SER A 596 -8.94 0.01 -22.22
C SER A 596 -8.11 1.21 -21.73
N GLY A 597 -7.21 0.98 -20.78
CA GLY A 597 -6.31 2.00 -20.23
C GLY A 597 -6.92 2.87 -19.12
N TYR A 598 -8.12 2.54 -18.62
CA TYR A 598 -8.63 3.12 -17.39
C TYR A 598 -7.84 2.57 -16.20
N THR A 599 -7.55 3.43 -15.23
CA THR A 599 -6.77 3.06 -14.05
C THR A 599 -7.61 3.08 -12.78
N LYS A 600 -8.70 3.85 -12.76
CA LYS A 600 -9.56 4.01 -11.57
C LYS A 600 -10.99 4.40 -11.92
N ILE A 601 -11.94 3.95 -11.10
CA ILE A 601 -13.36 4.30 -11.19
C ILE A 601 -13.77 5.02 -9.89
N TYR A 602 -14.63 6.02 -10.03
CA TYR A 602 -15.24 6.83 -8.98
C TYR A 602 -16.76 6.81 -9.15
N SER A 603 -17.52 7.11 -8.10
CA SER A 603 -18.98 7.04 -8.12
C SER A 603 -19.65 8.16 -7.35
N THR A 604 -20.82 8.60 -7.83
CA THR A 604 -21.82 9.37 -7.07
C THR A 604 -22.92 8.42 -6.56
N GLY A 605 -24.11 8.93 -6.21
CA GLY A 605 -25.24 8.12 -5.79
C GLY A 605 -25.80 7.18 -6.87
N SER A 606 -25.70 7.55 -8.15
CA SER A 606 -26.27 6.77 -9.26
C SER A 606 -25.48 6.91 -10.58
N ALA A 607 -24.20 7.25 -10.50
CA ALA A 607 -23.32 7.35 -11.67
C ALA A 607 -21.88 6.94 -11.36
N PHE A 608 -21.12 6.72 -12.43
CA PHE A 608 -19.69 6.43 -12.37
C PHE A 608 -18.89 7.40 -13.24
N ALA A 609 -17.62 7.56 -12.89
CA ALA A 609 -16.61 8.25 -13.70
C ALA A 609 -15.29 7.46 -13.65
N ALA A 610 -14.74 7.12 -14.82
CA ALA A 610 -13.47 6.43 -14.96
C ALA A 610 -12.37 7.39 -15.41
N LEU A 611 -11.19 7.25 -14.81
CA LEU A 611 -9.99 8.06 -15.06
C LEU A 611 -8.94 7.19 -15.75
N LYS A 612 -8.29 7.74 -16.78
CA LYS A 612 -7.12 7.14 -17.44
C LYS A 612 -5.81 7.68 -16.89
N ALA A 613 -4.69 7.03 -17.25
CA ALA A 613 -3.34 7.51 -16.91
C ALA A 613 -3.03 8.89 -17.54
N ASP A 614 -3.62 9.17 -18.70
CA ASP A 614 -3.61 10.49 -19.34
C ASP A 614 -4.69 11.43 -18.79
N GLY A 615 -5.26 11.14 -17.61
CA GLY A 615 -6.19 12.01 -16.90
C GLY A 615 -7.43 12.41 -17.68
N SER A 616 -7.72 11.74 -18.80
CA SER A 616 -9.01 11.84 -19.45
C SER A 616 -10.07 11.13 -18.62
N ILE A 617 -11.29 11.68 -18.64
CA ILE A 617 -12.40 11.21 -17.82
C ILE A 617 -13.53 10.72 -18.74
N THR A 618 -14.13 9.59 -18.39
CA THR A 618 -15.38 9.14 -19.02
C THR A 618 -16.41 8.82 -17.96
N ALA A 619 -17.57 9.46 -18.02
CA ALA A 619 -18.67 9.25 -17.08
C ALA A 619 -19.84 8.49 -17.73
N TRP A 620 -20.57 7.70 -16.93
CA TRP A 620 -21.77 6.99 -17.36
C TRP A 620 -22.74 6.78 -16.19
N GLY A 621 -24.00 6.46 -16.49
CA GLY A 621 -25.09 6.28 -15.52
C GLY A 621 -26.10 7.42 -15.55
N ASN A 622 -26.71 7.75 -14.40
CA ASN A 622 -27.76 8.76 -14.34
C ASN A 622 -27.21 10.17 -14.62
N SER A 623 -27.76 10.87 -15.60
CA SER A 623 -27.32 12.22 -15.97
C SER A 623 -27.48 13.27 -14.85
N VAL A 624 -28.52 13.15 -14.02
CA VAL A 624 -28.74 14.05 -12.87
C VAL A 624 -27.64 13.89 -11.82
N PHE A 625 -27.01 12.72 -11.77
CA PHE A 625 -25.94 12.36 -10.83
C PHE A 625 -24.54 12.48 -11.44
N GLY A 626 -24.42 13.11 -12.62
CA GLY A 626 -23.15 13.30 -13.32
C GLY A 626 -22.73 12.16 -14.25
N GLY A 627 -23.61 11.18 -14.51
CA GLY A 627 -23.38 10.04 -15.41
C GLY A 627 -23.75 10.27 -16.87
N GLY A 628 -24.04 11.51 -17.26
CA GLY A 628 -24.45 11.87 -18.61
C GLY A 628 -23.46 12.81 -19.29
N THR A 629 -23.97 13.67 -20.18
CA THR A 629 -23.19 14.73 -20.82
C THR A 629 -22.74 15.77 -19.78
N GLY A 630 -21.48 16.21 -19.84
CA GLY A 630 -20.95 17.27 -18.97
C GLY A 630 -19.66 16.93 -18.24
N ALA A 631 -19.23 15.66 -18.26
CA ALA A 631 -17.88 15.31 -17.87
C ALA A 631 -16.87 16.09 -18.73
N PRO A 632 -15.74 16.56 -18.15
CA PRO A 632 -14.75 17.33 -18.88
C PRO A 632 -14.18 16.55 -20.06
N THR A 633 -14.04 17.22 -21.21
CA THR A 633 -13.50 16.64 -22.44
C THR A 633 -11.99 16.83 -22.59
N ASP A 634 -11.41 17.68 -21.75
CA ASP A 634 -9.97 17.87 -21.65
C ASP A 634 -9.32 16.83 -20.72
N ASN A 635 -7.99 16.89 -20.63
CA ASN A 635 -7.18 15.90 -19.92
C ASN A 635 -6.35 16.56 -18.80
N GLY A 636 -5.44 15.79 -18.18
CA GLY A 636 -4.58 16.30 -17.11
C GLY A 636 -5.21 16.28 -15.71
N TYR A 637 -6.39 15.67 -15.56
CA TYR A 637 -6.97 15.41 -14.24
C TYR A 637 -6.24 14.27 -13.54
N THR A 638 -6.10 14.39 -12.24
CA THR A 638 -5.25 13.48 -11.46
C THR A 638 -6.06 12.76 -10.38
N LYS A 639 -7.22 13.32 -10.04
CA LYS A 639 -8.16 12.72 -9.10
C LYS A 639 -9.57 13.25 -9.32
N ILE A 640 -10.55 12.39 -9.07
CA ILE A 640 -11.96 12.75 -9.04
C ILE A 640 -12.46 12.60 -7.61
N TYR A 641 -13.31 13.53 -7.21
CA TYR A 641 -14.06 13.50 -5.97
C TYR A 641 -15.54 13.57 -6.29
N SER A 642 -16.39 13.05 -5.41
CA SER A 642 -17.83 13.09 -5.59
C SER A 642 -18.57 13.48 -4.31
N ASN A 643 -19.79 13.99 -4.51
CA ASN A 643 -20.84 13.94 -3.50
C ASN A 643 -21.98 13.04 -4.01
N GLN A 644 -23.18 13.10 -3.43
CA GLN A 644 -24.27 12.24 -3.88
C GLN A 644 -24.70 12.53 -5.32
N TYR A 645 -24.58 13.75 -5.83
CA TYR A 645 -25.19 14.18 -7.11
C TYR A 645 -24.21 14.79 -8.13
N ALA A 646 -22.96 15.04 -7.74
CA ALA A 646 -21.98 15.71 -8.58
C ALA A 646 -20.57 15.15 -8.39
N PHE A 647 -19.73 15.35 -9.40
CA PHE A 647 -18.31 15.09 -9.38
C PHE A 647 -17.53 16.41 -9.42
N ALA A 648 -16.32 16.39 -8.86
CA ALA A 648 -15.33 17.44 -8.96
C ALA A 648 -13.95 16.80 -9.24
N ALA A 649 -13.38 17.06 -10.41
CA ALA A 649 -12.06 16.60 -10.79
C ALA A 649 -11.03 17.70 -10.57
N ILE A 650 -9.88 17.31 -10.05
CA ILE A 650 -8.76 18.21 -9.78
C ILE A 650 -7.62 17.91 -10.76
N LYS A 651 -7.08 18.96 -11.35
CA LYS A 651 -5.84 18.88 -12.11
C LYS A 651 -4.65 18.98 -11.19
N ALA A 652 -3.51 18.73 -11.80
CA ALA A 652 -2.27 18.74 -11.11
C ALA A 652 -1.94 20.11 -10.52
N ASP A 653 -2.19 21.21 -11.24
CA ASP A 653 -2.06 22.58 -10.73
C ASP A 653 -3.04 22.94 -9.60
N GLY A 654 -3.97 22.05 -9.25
CA GLY A 654 -5.00 22.26 -8.26
C GLY A 654 -6.21 23.03 -8.80
N SER A 655 -6.32 23.25 -10.11
CA SER A 655 -7.58 23.74 -10.70
C SER A 655 -8.66 22.66 -10.65
N ILE A 656 -9.92 23.09 -10.49
CA ILE A 656 -11.06 22.19 -10.26
C ILE A 656 -12.08 22.38 -11.38
N THR A 657 -12.56 21.27 -11.94
CA THR A 657 -13.73 21.24 -12.81
C THR A 657 -14.79 20.34 -12.20
N ALA A 658 -16.02 20.83 -12.09
CA ALA A 658 -17.14 20.07 -11.56
C ALA A 658 -18.21 19.84 -12.63
N TRP A 659 -18.95 18.73 -12.49
CA TRP A 659 -20.09 18.39 -13.34
C TRP A 659 -21.12 17.56 -12.57
N GLY A 660 -22.33 17.48 -13.12
CA GLY A 660 -23.49 16.84 -12.48
C GLY A 660 -24.54 17.87 -12.06
N SER A 661 -25.28 17.61 -10.99
CA SER A 661 -26.32 18.53 -10.53
C SER A 661 -25.76 19.90 -10.09
N SER A 662 -26.18 20.97 -10.76
CA SER A 662 -25.73 22.34 -10.47
C SER A 662 -26.03 22.77 -9.02
N SER A 663 -27.24 22.46 -8.52
CA SER A 663 -27.63 22.74 -7.14
C SER A 663 -26.81 21.97 -6.08
N SER A 664 -26.04 20.98 -6.51
CA SER A 664 -25.18 20.16 -5.65
C SER A 664 -23.69 20.38 -5.92
N GLY A 665 -23.32 21.51 -6.53
CA GLY A 665 -21.92 21.85 -6.80
C GLY A 665 -21.35 21.16 -8.04
N GLY A 666 -22.20 20.61 -8.90
CA GLY A 666 -21.85 20.19 -10.27
C GLY A 666 -21.63 21.37 -11.23
N SER A 667 -21.82 22.59 -10.76
CA SER A 667 -21.38 23.83 -11.38
C SER A 667 -20.67 24.70 -10.34
N ASP A 668 -20.10 25.82 -10.79
CA ASP A 668 -19.56 26.86 -9.90
C ASP A 668 -18.43 26.38 -8.98
N ALA A 669 -17.65 25.40 -9.46
CA ALA A 669 -16.37 25.07 -8.85
C ALA A 669 -15.51 26.33 -8.72
N PRO A 670 -14.76 26.47 -7.62
CA PRO A 670 -14.00 27.68 -7.37
C PRO A 670 -12.97 27.92 -8.47
N THR A 671 -12.87 29.18 -8.90
CA THR A 671 -11.89 29.59 -9.91
C THR A 671 -10.48 29.66 -9.32
N GLY A 672 -9.47 29.44 -10.17
CA GLY A 672 -8.07 29.46 -9.78
C GLY A 672 -7.48 28.07 -9.52
N SER A 673 -6.29 28.06 -8.92
CA SER A 673 -5.44 26.87 -8.75
C SER A 673 -4.91 26.76 -7.31
N GLY A 674 -4.11 25.72 -7.04
CA GLY A 674 -3.47 25.48 -5.74
C GLY A 674 -4.32 24.73 -4.72
N TYR A 675 -5.49 24.21 -5.11
CA TYR A 675 -6.22 23.27 -4.27
C TYR A 675 -5.50 21.92 -4.25
N ILE A 676 -5.45 21.30 -3.08
CA ILE A 676 -4.80 20.01 -2.86
C ILE A 676 -5.79 18.92 -2.48
N LYS A 677 -7.00 19.23 -2.01
CA LYS A 677 -7.95 18.17 -1.66
C LYS A 677 -9.37 18.69 -1.66
N ILE A 678 -10.30 17.85 -2.11
CA ILE A 678 -11.73 18.14 -2.04
C ILE A 678 -12.37 17.17 -1.05
N TYR A 679 -13.30 17.70 -0.28
CA TYR A 679 -14.14 16.98 0.67
C TYR A 679 -15.60 17.24 0.31
N SER A 680 -16.50 16.36 0.71
CA SER A 680 -17.91 16.45 0.34
C SER A 680 -18.85 16.10 1.48
N THR A 681 -19.93 16.87 1.57
CA THR A 681 -21.17 16.44 2.24
C THR A 681 -22.07 15.76 1.20
N VAL A 682 -23.35 15.56 1.50
CA VAL A 682 -24.29 14.95 0.54
C VAL A 682 -24.42 15.72 -0.77
N SER A 683 -24.37 17.05 -0.73
CA SER A 683 -24.62 17.90 -1.90
C SER A 683 -23.83 19.20 -1.91
N ALA A 684 -22.67 19.21 -1.24
CA ALA A 684 -21.72 20.31 -1.31
C ALA A 684 -20.28 19.79 -1.30
N PHE A 685 -19.36 20.66 -1.70
CA PHE A 685 -17.93 20.42 -1.69
C PHE A 685 -17.21 21.48 -0.87
N ALA A 686 -16.05 21.09 -0.33
CA ALA A 686 -15.09 21.98 0.29
C ALA A 686 -13.68 21.62 -0.19
N ALA A 687 -13.01 22.56 -0.87
CA ALA A 687 -11.65 22.40 -1.35
C ALA A 687 -10.65 23.08 -0.40
N LEU A 688 -9.59 22.36 -0.07
CA LEU A 688 -8.50 22.76 0.81
C LEU A 688 -7.26 23.09 -0.02
N LYS A 689 -6.60 24.21 0.27
CA LYS A 689 -5.29 24.58 -0.30
C LYS A 689 -4.13 24.19 0.62
N ALA A 690 -2.91 24.21 0.10
CA ALA A 690 -1.70 23.85 0.85
C ALA A 690 -1.40 24.80 2.04
N ASP A 691 -1.80 26.07 1.94
CA ASP A 691 -1.73 27.01 3.06
C ASP A 691 -2.79 26.74 4.14
N GLY A 692 -3.72 25.82 3.87
CA GLY A 692 -4.82 25.46 4.74
C GLY A 692 -6.03 26.37 4.60
N SER A 693 -6.14 27.22 3.58
CA SER A 693 -7.38 27.95 3.28
C SER A 693 -8.43 27.03 2.64
N ILE A 694 -9.71 27.33 2.88
CA ILE A 694 -10.86 26.50 2.46
C ILE A 694 -11.80 27.30 1.58
N THR A 695 -12.27 26.70 0.50
CA THR A 695 -13.37 27.24 -0.33
C THR A 695 -14.46 26.19 -0.46
N ALA A 696 -15.70 26.54 -0.11
CA ALA A 696 -16.86 25.66 -0.27
C ALA A 696 -17.77 26.14 -1.41
N TRP A 697 -18.46 25.20 -2.05
CA TRP A 697 -19.47 25.45 -3.08
C TRP A 697 -20.51 24.32 -3.13
N GLY A 698 -21.62 24.57 -3.83
CA GLY A 698 -22.78 23.68 -3.89
C GLY A 698 -23.90 24.14 -2.95
N SER A 699 -24.72 23.20 -2.44
CA SER A 699 -25.90 23.54 -1.65
C SER A 699 -25.55 24.25 -0.34
N SER A 700 -26.07 25.46 -0.15
CA SER A 700 -25.84 26.28 1.05
C SER A 700 -26.38 25.63 2.33
N TYR A 701 -27.45 24.84 2.22
CA TYR A 701 -28.06 24.13 3.36
C TYR A 701 -27.14 23.08 3.98
N VAL A 702 -26.19 22.54 3.22
CA VAL A 702 -25.30 21.46 3.68
C VAL A 702 -23.81 21.82 3.61
N GLY A 703 -23.50 23.10 3.85
CA GLY A 703 -22.13 23.58 3.96
C GLY A 703 -21.45 23.97 2.64
N GLY A 704 -22.21 24.11 1.55
CA GLY A 704 -21.72 24.71 0.30
C GLY A 704 -21.41 26.20 0.40
N THR A 705 -21.76 26.82 1.53
CA THR A 705 -21.40 28.20 1.88
C THR A 705 -20.96 28.25 3.34
N GLY A 706 -20.29 29.35 3.74
CA GLY A 706 -19.93 29.57 5.14
C GLY A 706 -18.66 28.83 5.61
N ALA A 707 -17.82 28.38 4.68
CA ALA A 707 -16.49 27.89 5.01
C ALA A 707 -15.70 28.93 5.83
N PRO A 708 -14.89 28.51 6.80
CA PRO A 708 -14.21 29.44 7.69
C PRO A 708 -13.17 30.28 6.94
N THR A 709 -13.03 31.52 7.37
CA THR A 709 -11.98 32.41 6.88
C THR A 709 -10.63 32.08 7.52
N GLY A 710 -9.54 32.42 6.83
CA GLY A 710 -8.17 32.18 7.28
C GLY A 710 -7.55 30.89 6.73
N SER A 711 -6.40 30.52 7.29
CA SER A 711 -5.52 29.44 6.82
C SER A 711 -5.08 28.54 7.99
N GLY A 712 -4.25 27.53 7.71
CA GLY A 712 -3.71 26.60 8.72
C GLY A 712 -4.58 25.38 9.03
N TYR A 713 -5.68 25.17 8.31
CA TYR A 713 -6.43 23.91 8.36
C TYR A 713 -5.65 22.80 7.65
N THR A 714 -5.57 21.63 8.27
CA THR A 714 -4.81 20.48 7.73
C THR A 714 -5.73 19.40 7.20
N LYS A 715 -6.97 19.30 7.72
CA LYS A 715 -7.93 18.28 7.31
C LYS A 715 -9.37 18.74 7.53
N ILE A 716 -10.26 18.32 6.62
CA ILE A 716 -11.71 18.50 6.74
C ILE A 716 -12.34 17.13 6.94
N TYR A 717 -13.39 17.08 7.75
CA TYR A 717 -14.21 15.92 8.05
C TYR A 717 -15.66 16.25 7.74
N SER A 718 -16.46 15.25 7.38
CA SER A 718 -17.80 15.47 6.83
C SER A 718 -18.85 14.59 7.49
N ALA A 719 -19.84 15.22 8.12
CA ALA A 719 -21.13 14.63 8.41
C ALA A 719 -22.04 14.75 7.17
N TRP A 720 -23.34 14.48 7.30
CA TRP A 720 -24.23 14.39 6.13
C TRP A 720 -24.50 15.77 5.54
N GLY A 721 -24.75 16.75 6.41
CA GLY A 721 -25.00 18.15 6.06
C GLY A 721 -23.93 19.14 6.53
N ALA A 722 -22.85 18.68 7.15
CA ALA A 722 -21.89 19.56 7.83
C ALA A 722 -20.43 19.17 7.61
N PHE A 723 -19.56 20.16 7.72
CA PHE A 723 -18.12 20.01 7.71
C PHE A 723 -17.52 20.42 9.05
N ALA A 724 -16.40 19.78 9.42
CA ALA A 724 -15.54 20.17 10.52
C ALA A 724 -14.08 20.18 10.03
N ALA A 725 -13.39 21.33 10.13
CA ALA A 725 -12.00 21.47 9.77
C ALA A 725 -11.11 21.51 11.02
N LEU A 726 -10.03 20.73 10.99
CA LEU A 726 -9.02 20.62 12.03
C LEU A 726 -7.78 21.41 11.61
N LYS A 727 -7.24 22.21 12.53
CA LYS A 727 -5.94 22.90 12.35
C LYS A 727 -4.78 22.08 12.92
N ALA A 728 -3.56 22.46 12.54
CA ALA A 728 -2.34 21.84 13.04
C ALA A 728 -2.17 21.98 14.57
N ASP A 729 -2.71 23.04 15.16
CA ASP A 729 -2.74 23.27 16.62
C ASP A 729 -3.82 22.44 17.35
N GLY A 730 -4.58 21.63 16.62
CA GLY A 730 -5.64 20.79 17.14
C GLY A 730 -6.99 21.49 17.34
N SER A 731 -7.12 22.78 17.01
CA SER A 731 -8.40 23.50 17.08
C SER A 731 -9.34 23.12 15.93
N ILE A 732 -10.65 23.24 16.17
CA ILE A 732 -11.71 22.79 15.25
C ILE A 732 -12.64 23.95 14.91
N THR A 733 -12.98 24.07 13.64
CA THR A 733 -14.07 24.94 13.17
C THR A 733 -15.08 24.12 12.38
N ALA A 734 -16.38 24.29 12.65
CA ALA A 734 -17.45 23.62 11.91
C ALA A 734 -18.33 24.61 11.16
N TRP A 735 -18.92 24.17 10.05
CA TRP A 735 -19.90 24.92 9.26
C TRP A 735 -20.86 23.97 8.52
N GLY A 736 -21.98 24.52 8.04
CA GLY A 736 -23.06 23.78 7.38
C GLY A 736 -24.27 23.63 8.28
N ASP A 737 -25.02 22.54 8.10
CA ASP A 737 -26.25 22.27 8.84
C ASP A 737 -25.97 22.09 10.36
N PRO A 738 -26.50 22.97 11.24
CA PRO A 738 -26.33 22.86 12.69
C PRO A 738 -26.81 21.53 13.26
N ASP A 739 -27.88 20.93 12.70
CA ASP A 739 -28.44 19.66 13.17
C ASP A 739 -27.52 18.49 12.84
N CYS A 740 -26.61 18.66 11.88
CA CYS A 740 -25.55 17.71 11.54
C CYS A 740 -24.20 18.03 12.21
N GLY A 741 -24.15 19.00 13.14
CA GLY A 741 -22.91 19.44 13.78
C GLY A 741 -22.13 20.52 13.01
N GLY A 742 -22.80 21.23 12.10
CA GLY A 742 -22.27 22.40 11.40
C GLY A 742 -22.09 23.63 12.28
N ALA A 743 -22.46 23.55 13.55
CA ALA A 743 -22.20 24.55 14.58
C ALA A 743 -21.81 23.87 15.90
N GLY A 744 -21.28 24.66 16.84
CA GLY A 744 -20.97 24.17 18.19
C GLY A 744 -19.73 23.27 18.28
N ALA A 745 -18.76 23.43 17.37
CA ALA A 745 -17.48 22.75 17.46
C ALA A 745 -16.81 23.03 18.82
N PRO A 746 -16.23 22.02 19.48
CA PRO A 746 -15.72 22.16 20.84
C PRO A 746 -14.40 22.94 20.87
N THR A 747 -14.20 23.70 21.95
CA THR A 747 -12.90 24.32 22.24
C THR A 747 -11.94 23.27 22.81
N GLY A 748 -10.67 23.30 22.39
CA GLY A 748 -9.62 22.40 22.90
C GLY A 748 -8.60 22.02 21.83
N VAL A 749 -7.71 21.10 22.18
CA VAL A 749 -6.68 20.55 21.29
C VAL A 749 -7.00 19.08 21.04
N TYR A 750 -7.23 18.76 19.76
CA TYR A 750 -7.64 17.43 19.32
C TYR A 750 -6.68 16.86 18.29
N THR A 751 -6.57 15.54 18.28
CA THR A 751 -5.66 14.82 17.37
C THR A 751 -6.37 14.31 16.12
N LYS A 752 -7.67 14.01 16.24
CA LYS A 752 -8.48 13.45 15.14
C LYS A 752 -9.97 13.68 15.38
N ILE A 753 -10.72 13.82 14.29
CA ILE A 753 -12.18 13.88 14.27
C ILE A 753 -12.73 12.62 13.58
N TYR A 754 -13.87 12.16 14.05
CA TYR A 754 -14.69 11.10 13.48
C TYR A 754 -16.12 11.62 13.31
N SER A 755 -16.89 11.00 12.42
CA SER A 755 -18.23 11.47 12.06
C SER A 755 -19.17 10.32 11.75
N ASN A 756 -20.46 10.55 11.95
CA ASN A 756 -21.55 9.77 11.37
C ASN A 756 -22.46 10.69 10.54
N ALA A 757 -23.72 10.34 10.31
CA ALA A 757 -24.59 11.19 9.52
C ALA A 757 -24.90 12.55 10.18
N GLY A 758 -25.02 12.61 11.50
CA GLY A 758 -25.53 13.80 12.19
C GLY A 758 -24.65 14.36 13.30
N ALA A 759 -23.53 13.71 13.60
CA ALA A 759 -22.66 14.10 14.71
C ALA A 759 -21.18 13.90 14.39
N PHE A 760 -20.35 14.59 15.17
CA PHE A 760 -18.90 14.46 15.17
C PHE A 760 -18.40 14.07 16.56
N ALA A 761 -17.28 13.35 16.59
CA ALA A 761 -16.55 13.00 17.81
C ALA A 761 -15.04 13.27 17.61
N ALA A 762 -14.45 14.09 18.46
CA ALA A 762 -13.04 14.45 18.45
C ALA A 762 -12.27 13.76 19.58
N LEU A 763 -11.11 13.21 19.24
CA LEU A 763 -10.24 12.45 20.14
C LEU A 763 -9.03 13.30 20.58
N LYS A 764 -8.77 13.36 21.88
CA LYS A 764 -7.59 14.02 22.45
C LYS A 764 -6.42 13.05 22.61
N ALA A 765 -5.22 13.58 22.87
CA ALA A 765 -4.00 12.79 23.03
C ALA A 765 -4.04 11.83 24.23
N ASP A 766 -4.79 12.16 25.29
CA ASP A 766 -5.04 11.28 26.45
C ASP A 766 -6.11 10.21 26.18
N GLY A 767 -6.65 10.18 24.97
CA GLY A 767 -7.72 9.27 24.57
C GLY A 767 -9.10 9.64 25.10
N SER A 768 -9.32 10.85 25.65
CA SER A 768 -10.67 11.34 25.96
C SER A 768 -11.40 11.86 24.72
N ILE A 769 -12.73 11.83 24.75
CA ILE A 769 -13.60 12.14 23.60
C ILE A 769 -14.45 13.37 23.91
N THR A 770 -14.64 14.23 22.91
CA THR A 770 -15.66 15.30 22.92
C THR A 770 -16.50 15.16 21.66
N ALA A 771 -17.82 15.30 21.77
CA ALA A 771 -18.74 15.13 20.66
C ALA A 771 -19.71 16.30 20.56
N TRP A 772 -20.21 16.55 19.36
CA TRP A 772 -21.20 17.60 19.06
C TRP A 772 -22.05 17.24 17.83
N GLY A 773 -23.10 18.00 17.58
CA GLY A 773 -24.14 17.70 16.57
C GLY A 773 -25.36 17.05 17.20
N ASN A 774 -26.08 16.24 16.43
CA ASN A 774 -27.32 15.61 16.90
C ASN A 774 -27.06 14.70 18.12
N SER A 775 -27.61 15.05 19.28
CA SER A 775 -27.41 14.30 20.52
C SER A 775 -27.97 12.88 20.45
N ALA A 776 -29.09 12.67 19.76
CA ALA A 776 -29.67 11.34 19.56
C ALA A 776 -28.79 10.44 18.70
N TRP A 777 -27.90 11.02 17.88
CA TRP A 777 -26.96 10.28 17.03
C TRP A 777 -25.53 10.31 17.55
N GLY A 778 -25.34 10.59 18.85
CA GLY A 778 -24.03 10.52 19.48
C GLY A 778 -23.27 11.85 19.54
N GLY A 779 -23.94 12.98 19.33
CA GLY A 779 -23.43 14.33 19.58
C GLY A 779 -23.19 14.65 21.06
N THR A 780 -23.23 13.67 21.95
CA THR A 780 -22.89 13.77 23.38
C THR A 780 -21.91 12.66 23.72
N ALA A 781 -20.68 13.03 24.08
CA ALA A 781 -19.59 12.07 24.27
C ALA A 781 -19.75 11.21 25.53
N PRO A 782 -19.22 9.97 25.54
CA PRO A 782 -19.14 9.17 26.74
C PRO A 782 -18.08 9.72 27.70
N THR A 783 -18.23 9.41 28.99
CA THR A 783 -17.19 9.70 29.99
C THR A 783 -16.01 8.73 29.86
N GLY A 784 -14.79 9.18 30.16
CA GLY A 784 -13.58 8.35 30.23
C GLY A 784 -12.47 8.78 29.28
N SER A 785 -11.35 8.07 29.34
CA SER A 785 -10.14 8.30 28.55
C SER A 785 -9.48 6.98 28.14
N GLY A 786 -8.33 7.04 27.45
CA GLY A 786 -7.60 5.87 26.97
C GLY A 786 -8.17 5.20 25.71
N TYR A 787 -9.14 5.84 25.04
CA TYR A 787 -9.61 5.40 23.74
C TYR A 787 -8.54 5.67 22.67
N THR A 788 -8.31 4.71 21.79
CA THR A 788 -7.30 4.78 20.73
C THR A 788 -7.93 4.98 19.36
N LYS A 789 -9.19 4.57 19.17
CA LYS A 789 -9.92 4.71 17.90
C LYS A 789 -11.42 4.80 18.13
N ILE A 790 -12.11 5.56 17.27
CA ILE A 790 -13.57 5.66 17.21
C ILE A 790 -14.03 5.07 15.86
N TYR A 791 -15.13 4.35 15.90
CA TYR A 791 -15.86 3.81 14.76
C TYR A 791 -17.27 4.37 14.76
N SER A 792 -17.92 4.41 13.60
CA SER A 792 -19.29 4.89 13.48
C SER A 792 -20.14 3.99 12.60
N ASN A 793 -21.44 3.93 12.87
CA ASN A 793 -22.46 3.60 11.90
C ASN A 793 -23.26 4.89 11.59
N GLU A 794 -24.46 4.81 11.00
CA GLU A 794 -25.22 6.01 10.65
C GLU A 794 -25.67 6.84 11.85
N TYR A 795 -26.02 6.18 12.96
CA TYR A 795 -26.74 6.78 14.08
C TYR A 795 -25.99 6.67 15.43
N ALA A 796 -24.81 6.06 15.46
CA ALA A 796 -24.07 5.79 16.69
C ALA A 796 -22.55 5.75 16.47
N PHE A 797 -21.82 5.76 17.58
CA PHE A 797 -20.37 5.58 17.64
C PHE A 797 -19.99 4.43 18.58
N ALA A 798 -18.81 3.86 18.34
CA ALA A 798 -18.15 2.90 19.21
C ALA A 798 -16.65 3.23 19.35
N ALA A 799 -16.17 3.42 20.56
CA ALA A 799 -14.77 3.72 20.86
C ALA A 799 -14.04 2.52 21.45
N LEU A 800 -12.87 2.22 20.91
CA LEU A 800 -12.02 1.10 21.29
C LEU A 800 -10.81 1.59 22.12
N LYS A 801 -10.49 0.88 23.20
CA LYS A 801 -9.27 1.10 24.00
C LYS A 801 -8.15 0.14 23.62
N ALA A 802 -6.94 0.41 24.12
CA ALA A 802 -5.75 -0.44 23.90
C ALA A 802 -5.89 -1.86 24.48
N ASP A 803 -6.65 -2.04 25.58
CA ASP A 803 -6.96 -3.36 26.13
C ASP A 803 -8.06 -4.11 25.34
N GLY A 804 -8.62 -3.47 24.33
CA GLY A 804 -9.70 -3.99 23.51
C GLY A 804 -11.09 -3.86 24.10
N SER A 805 -11.29 -3.12 25.19
CA SER A 805 -12.63 -2.78 25.69
C SER A 805 -13.32 -1.73 24.81
N ILE A 806 -14.66 -1.77 24.75
CA ILE A 806 -15.47 -0.96 23.83
C ILE A 806 -16.53 -0.16 24.61
N THR A 807 -16.67 1.12 24.27
CA THR A 807 -17.78 1.97 24.72
C THR A 807 -18.58 2.43 23.50
N ALA A 808 -19.88 2.14 23.46
CA ALA A 808 -20.79 2.68 22.44
C ALA A 808 -21.70 3.78 23.00
N TRP A 809 -22.09 4.72 22.13
CA TRP A 809 -23.05 5.79 22.46
C TRP A 809 -23.78 6.28 21.19
N GLY A 810 -24.92 6.94 21.38
CA GLY A 810 -25.79 7.42 20.29
C GLY A 810 -27.15 6.73 20.31
N ASN A 811 -27.74 6.48 19.15
CA ASN A 811 -29.08 5.92 19.07
C ASN A 811 -29.14 4.48 19.60
N SER A 812 -29.97 4.24 20.61
CA SER A 812 -30.08 2.93 21.28
C SER A 812 -30.51 1.80 20.34
N ASN A 813 -31.34 2.09 19.34
CA ASN A 813 -31.87 1.08 18.42
C ASN A 813 -30.83 0.66 17.37
N TYR A 814 -29.77 1.45 17.19
CA TYR A 814 -28.76 1.26 16.15
C TYR A 814 -27.36 1.12 16.75
N GLY A 815 -27.23 0.45 17.89
CA GLY A 815 -25.93 0.08 18.46
C GLY A 815 -25.24 1.19 19.25
N GLY A 816 -25.95 2.28 19.58
CA GLY A 816 -25.51 3.27 20.57
C GLY A 816 -25.50 2.76 22.00
N ILE A 817 -26.03 1.55 22.24
CA ILE A 817 -25.90 0.80 23.49
C ILE A 817 -25.62 -0.67 23.16
N GLY A 818 -25.29 -1.48 24.18
CA GLY A 818 -25.13 -2.93 24.02
C GLY A 818 -23.80 -3.37 23.43
N ALA A 819 -22.78 -2.50 23.47
CA ALA A 819 -21.40 -2.91 23.20
C ALA A 819 -20.98 -4.05 24.15
N PRO A 820 -20.07 -4.94 23.70
CA PRO A 820 -19.52 -6.00 24.55
C PRO A 820 -18.94 -5.50 25.87
N ASP A 821 -19.18 -6.25 26.94
CA ASP A 821 -18.70 -5.99 28.30
C ASP A 821 -17.29 -6.55 28.59
N ASP A 822 -16.78 -7.39 27.71
CA ASP A 822 -15.45 -7.97 27.77
C ASP A 822 -14.41 -7.22 26.92
N SER A 823 -13.14 -7.58 27.08
CA SER A 823 -12.01 -6.94 26.41
C SER A 823 -11.33 -7.88 25.39
N GLY A 824 -10.23 -7.41 24.78
CA GLY A 824 -9.46 -8.16 23.79
C GLY A 824 -9.93 -8.03 22.34
N TYR A 825 -10.87 -7.11 22.05
CA TYR A 825 -11.22 -6.77 20.68
C TYR A 825 -10.12 -5.94 20.02
N THR A 826 -9.86 -6.20 18.75
CA THR A 826 -8.80 -5.53 17.98
C THR A 826 -9.37 -4.62 16.90
N LYS A 827 -10.60 -4.87 16.46
CA LYS A 827 -11.25 -4.11 15.37
C LYS A 827 -12.77 -4.14 15.49
N ILE A 828 -13.41 -3.11 14.94
CA ILE A 828 -14.87 -3.00 14.80
C ILE A 828 -15.19 -2.73 13.33
N TYR A 829 -16.25 -3.36 12.83
CA TYR A 829 -16.84 -3.12 11.51
C TYR A 829 -18.30 -2.71 11.68
N SER A 830 -18.85 -2.02 10.67
CA SER A 830 -20.19 -1.44 10.76
C SER A 830 -20.99 -1.52 9.46
N THR A 831 -22.29 -1.79 9.60
CA THR A 831 -23.30 -1.50 8.58
C THR A 831 -23.92 -0.13 8.86
N LEU A 832 -25.05 0.18 8.26
CA LEU A 832 -25.78 1.43 8.54
C LEU A 832 -26.30 1.47 9.99
N GLY A 833 -26.74 0.33 10.54
CA GLY A 833 -27.44 0.26 11.84
C GLY A 833 -26.84 -0.70 12.88
N ALA A 834 -25.73 -1.37 12.58
CA ALA A 834 -25.12 -2.36 13.47
C ALA A 834 -23.59 -2.28 13.47
N PHE A 835 -23.01 -2.88 14.52
CA PHE A 835 -21.57 -3.06 14.66
C PHE A 835 -21.24 -4.53 14.88
N VAL A 836 -20.02 -4.91 14.54
CA VAL A 836 -19.41 -6.19 14.93
C VAL A 836 -17.97 -5.97 15.35
N ALA A 837 -17.63 -6.44 16.55
CA ALA A 837 -16.28 -6.40 17.08
C ALA A 837 -15.62 -7.77 16.95
N VAL A 838 -14.31 -7.77 16.64
CA VAL A 838 -13.52 -8.97 16.35
C VAL A 838 -12.35 -9.05 17.32
N LYS A 839 -12.12 -10.23 17.90
CA LYS A 839 -10.93 -10.54 18.69
C LYS A 839 -9.86 -11.23 17.85
N ALA A 840 -8.63 -11.24 18.36
CA ALA A 840 -7.50 -11.90 17.69
C ALA A 840 -7.70 -13.42 17.49
N ASP A 841 -8.51 -14.08 18.31
CA ASP A 841 -8.84 -15.51 18.19
C ASP A 841 -9.94 -15.82 17.16
N GLY A 842 -10.50 -14.79 16.50
CA GLY A 842 -11.59 -14.91 15.55
C GLY A 842 -12.98 -14.96 16.20
N SER A 843 -13.11 -14.81 17.51
CA SER A 843 -14.42 -14.60 18.13
C SER A 843 -14.98 -13.22 17.76
N ILE A 844 -16.29 -13.17 17.56
CA ILE A 844 -17.01 -11.95 17.20
C ILE A 844 -18.18 -11.71 18.15
N LYS A 845 -18.49 -10.43 18.39
CA LYS A 845 -19.76 -10.01 18.97
C LYS A 845 -20.35 -8.89 18.13
N ALA A 846 -21.56 -9.10 17.64
CA ALA A 846 -22.34 -8.08 16.96
C ALA A 846 -23.38 -7.47 17.91
N TRP A 847 -23.69 -6.19 17.69
CA TRP A 847 -24.74 -5.46 18.42
C TRP A 847 -25.34 -4.36 17.55
N GLY A 848 -26.49 -3.83 17.98
CA GLY A 848 -27.31 -2.87 17.24
C GLY A 848 -28.55 -3.52 16.64
N ASP A 849 -29.10 -2.93 15.58
CA ASP A 849 -30.35 -3.42 15.00
C ASP A 849 -30.16 -4.84 14.42
N PRO A 850 -30.91 -5.85 14.89
CA PRO A 850 -30.83 -7.22 14.38
C PRO A 850 -31.04 -7.32 12.87
N SER A 851 -31.95 -6.51 12.32
CA SER A 851 -32.22 -6.47 10.88
C SER A 851 -31.05 -5.90 10.08
N HIS A 852 -30.13 -5.18 10.71
CA HIS A 852 -28.93 -4.63 10.09
C HIS A 852 -27.66 -5.46 10.35
N GLY A 853 -27.81 -6.68 10.87
CA GLY A 853 -26.70 -7.57 11.22
C GLY A 853 -26.22 -7.45 12.67
N GLY A 854 -26.98 -6.77 13.55
CA GLY A 854 -26.66 -6.56 14.96
C GLY A 854 -26.82 -7.80 15.85
N THR A 855 -27.06 -8.98 15.28
CA THR A 855 -27.09 -10.26 16.00
C THR A 855 -25.88 -11.09 15.61
N THR A 856 -25.13 -11.53 16.62
CA THR A 856 -23.97 -12.42 16.40
C THR A 856 -24.43 -13.71 15.73
N PRO A 857 -23.88 -14.09 14.56
CA PRO A 857 -24.29 -15.31 13.88
C PRO A 857 -23.88 -16.53 14.73
N THR A 858 -24.76 -17.51 14.84
CA THR A 858 -24.41 -18.83 15.39
C THR A 858 -23.59 -19.56 14.34
N VAL A 859 -22.27 -19.53 14.50
CA VAL A 859 -21.37 -20.29 13.63
C VAL A 859 -21.52 -21.75 14.03
N THR A 860 -22.23 -22.54 13.24
CA THR A 860 -22.08 -24.00 13.31
C THR A 860 -20.75 -24.34 12.66
N ASP A 861 -19.82 -24.84 13.47
CA ASP A 861 -18.47 -25.26 13.07
C ASP A 861 -18.46 -26.24 11.89
#